data_AF-A0A1A2T367-F1
#
_entry.id   AF-A0A1A2T367-F1
#
_cell.length_a   1.000
_cell.length_b   1.000
_cell.length_c   1.000
_cell.angle_alpha   90.00
_cell.angle_beta   90.00
_cell.angle_gamma   90.00
#
_symmetry.space_group_name_H-M   'P 1'
#
loop_
_entity.id
_entity.type
_entity.pdbx_description
1 polymer ?
#
loop_
_entity_poly.entity_id
_entity_poly.type
_entity_poly.pdbx_seq_one_letter_code
_entity_poly.pdbx_strand_id
1 'polypeptide(L)'
;MSRRRLAGRRPATTLTRRRQPSSTTVLLVAAFGAFLAFLDSTIVNIAFPAIQRYFHSSDISSLSWVLNAYNIAFAAFLVAGGRIADLLGRKRMFIYGVVLFTVASALCAAADTVGQLVAFRVLQGIGAATLVPASLALVVESFEEARRAHGVGLWGAAAAIASGLGPPIGGALVEASSWRWVFLVNLPLGVVAVVVARRGLVESRASGRRRVPDLRGAVLLAVGLGCLTLGLVKGPDWGWVSPTTIASFLAAVVAMLGFVMSSRGHPTPLIDPAFLRIRSFTAGNVLTLVASAGFYAYLLTHVLFLNYVWGYNLLRAGLAVAPAAFVAAFVAAVLGRVADRHGYRLIIIAGALVWTSSLLWYIERVGSKPDFVGQWLPGQLLQGIGVGATLPMLGSAALAGLAAGGSYATASAVVSSTRQLGAVIGIALLVIVVGTPAHGATEQTLRRGWVLAAVCFAVVAIGGVLLGRTRRVAAMPAESELPLRLDSPEPGSAPGIVSLPAISRSGAEGGVDPLGGLPLFAGLDPICLSELRECAEQIELEAGSYLFHAGDASDSLYVVRSGRLQVLQNDVVTTELGRGEVVGELGLLIDAPRSASIRAVRDTTLVRLTKAQFDKIANPSVLEALVRVLATRLHQAPPPAVPPASTPEVVVAVVGLDNRAPVSMVAAELVTALSPRLQVLDPGRVDRDGLERAERAVDKVVLHAATDDANWRDFCLRSADRVVLVTADPAPPSTLPARATGADLVLAGPPADRECRRQWEESLTPRSVQVVRAGHRTADLRPLAARIAGRSVGLVLSGGAARAFAHLGVLEELEAAGVTVDRYAGTSMGAIIAALAATGKDAAAVDAHIYEYFIRSNPTNDYTLPSKGLIRGRRTLGALDSVFGGQLVEELPKEFRCVSVDLLARRAVVHRRGPLADVVGCSLRVPGLYAPIVYDGVLHVDGGVLDNLPVTTLARHEGPLLAVSIGTGQQATPATDRKPARSPRVPNVVDTLMRTMTIGSAMATSTVLEQADLAIHPDTSSIGFLEWHQIDRAREAGRIATREALPQIMRVVQGESAHA
;
A
#
# COMPACT_ATOMS: atom_id res chain seq x y z
N MET A 1 -62.14 18.47 -19.07
CA MET A 1 -61.70 17.55 -20.15
C MET A 1 -60.19 17.68 -20.35
N SER A 2 -59.48 16.55 -20.44
CA SER A 2 -58.13 16.39 -21.02
C SER A 2 -56.91 17.01 -20.29
N ARG A 3 -56.37 16.29 -19.29
CA ARG A 3 -54.93 16.30 -18.95
C ARG A 3 -54.21 15.30 -19.88
N ARG A 4 -53.28 15.77 -20.71
CA ARG A 4 -52.35 14.92 -21.47
C ARG A 4 -50.91 15.45 -21.39
N ARG A 5 -50.04 14.54 -20.93
CA ARG A 5 -48.62 14.32 -21.32
C ARG A 5 -47.60 15.43 -21.02
N LEU A 6 -46.82 15.22 -19.96
CA LEU A 6 -45.39 15.54 -19.97
C LEU A 6 -44.61 14.27 -19.63
N ALA A 7 -43.90 13.79 -20.65
CA ALA A 7 -43.05 12.61 -20.63
C ALA A 7 -41.80 12.84 -19.77
N GLY A 8 -41.30 11.75 -19.20
CA GLY A 8 -40.17 11.71 -18.27
C GLY A 8 -38.90 12.39 -18.78
N ARG A 9 -38.34 13.24 -17.93
CA ARG A 9 -36.92 13.60 -17.96
C ARG A 9 -36.11 12.38 -17.57
N ARG A 10 -35.41 11.78 -18.54
CA ARG A 10 -34.29 10.86 -18.27
C ARG A 10 -33.22 11.61 -17.45
N PRO A 11 -32.66 11.02 -16.38
CA PRO A 11 -31.47 11.59 -15.75
C PRO A 11 -30.32 11.58 -16.77
N ALA A 12 -29.60 12.69 -16.84
CA ALA A 12 -28.43 12.84 -17.68
C ALA A 12 -27.44 11.70 -17.41
N THR A 13 -27.12 10.93 -18.45
CA THR A 13 -26.03 9.96 -18.46
C THR A 13 -24.77 10.62 -17.90
N THR A 14 -24.33 10.16 -16.74
CA THR A 14 -23.03 10.47 -16.16
C THR A 14 -21.97 10.17 -17.21
N LEU A 15 -21.33 11.20 -17.73
CA LEU A 15 -20.24 11.07 -18.70
C LEU A 15 -19.21 10.11 -18.11
N THR A 16 -19.01 8.97 -18.77
CA THR A 16 -18.02 7.96 -18.43
C THR A 16 -16.67 8.62 -18.16
N ARG A 17 -16.24 8.66 -16.90
CA ARG A 17 -14.90 9.09 -16.49
C ARG A 17 -13.92 8.10 -17.13
N ARG A 18 -13.28 8.50 -18.23
CA ARG A 18 -12.26 7.69 -18.94
C ARG A 18 -11.26 7.19 -17.90
N ARG A 19 -11.08 5.86 -17.80
CA ARG A 19 -10.06 5.20 -16.97
C ARG A 19 -8.70 5.89 -17.21
N GLN A 20 -8.23 6.67 -16.25
CA GLN A 20 -6.86 7.18 -16.28
C GLN A 20 -5.92 6.06 -15.80
N PRO A 21 -4.84 5.76 -16.54
CA PRO A 21 -3.86 4.77 -16.14
C PRO A 21 -3.18 5.21 -14.84
N SER A 22 -2.85 4.24 -13.98
CA SER A 22 -2.16 4.53 -12.72
C SER A 22 -0.84 5.26 -12.97
N SER A 23 -0.54 6.26 -12.15
CA SER A 23 0.70 7.05 -12.18
C SER A 23 1.95 6.18 -12.17
N THR A 24 1.91 5.03 -11.48
CA THR A 24 2.98 4.02 -11.48
C THR A 24 3.22 3.38 -12.85
N THR A 25 2.17 3.12 -13.63
CA THR A 25 2.30 2.56 -14.98
C THR A 25 2.85 3.60 -15.95
N VAL A 26 2.38 4.84 -15.83
CA VAL A 26 2.92 5.96 -16.61
C VAL A 26 4.40 6.16 -16.28
N LEU A 27 4.76 6.11 -14.99
CA LEU A 27 6.12 6.20 -14.50
C LEU A 27 7.01 5.08 -15.03
N LEU A 28 6.60 3.82 -14.91
CA LEU A 28 7.40 2.69 -15.39
C LEU A 28 7.65 2.77 -16.90
N VAL A 29 6.62 3.07 -17.69
CA VAL A 29 6.77 3.17 -19.15
C VAL A 29 7.64 4.37 -19.54
N ALA A 30 7.41 5.52 -18.93
CA ALA A 30 8.18 6.73 -19.20
C ALA A 30 9.64 6.60 -18.74
N ALA A 31 9.87 6.07 -17.52
CA ALA A 31 11.19 5.81 -16.98
C ALA A 31 11.95 4.77 -17.81
N PHE A 32 11.26 3.76 -18.36
CA PHE A 32 11.87 2.78 -19.25
C PHE A 32 12.29 3.40 -20.61
N GLY A 33 11.50 4.31 -21.16
CA GLY A 33 11.90 5.06 -22.35
C GLY A 33 13.11 5.97 -22.09
N ALA A 34 13.13 6.67 -20.95
CA ALA A 34 14.29 7.45 -20.54
C ALA A 34 15.53 6.57 -20.28
N PHE A 35 15.35 5.41 -19.65
CA PHE A 35 16.39 4.41 -19.44
C PHE A 35 17.05 4.01 -20.77
N LEU A 36 16.24 3.74 -21.81
CA LEU A 36 16.75 3.41 -23.15
C LEU A 36 17.70 4.48 -23.70
N ALA A 37 17.27 5.75 -23.68
CA ALA A 37 18.06 6.86 -24.22
C ALA A 37 19.33 7.17 -23.41
N PHE A 38 19.26 7.04 -22.07
CA PHE A 38 20.41 7.29 -21.21
C PHE A 38 21.41 6.14 -21.21
N LEU A 39 20.95 4.89 -21.32
CA LEU A 39 21.82 3.74 -21.54
C LEU A 39 22.60 3.91 -22.84
N ASP A 40 21.94 4.29 -23.94
CA ASP A 40 22.57 4.50 -25.25
C ASP A 40 23.65 5.60 -25.23
N SER A 41 23.43 6.65 -24.42
CA SER A 41 24.39 7.75 -24.30
C SER A 41 25.74 7.34 -23.69
N THR A 42 25.79 6.25 -22.90
CA THR A 42 27.02 5.78 -22.24
C THR A 42 27.55 4.47 -22.82
N ILE A 43 26.68 3.57 -23.28
CA ILE A 43 27.03 2.24 -23.82
C ILE A 43 27.89 2.31 -25.09
N VAL A 44 27.73 3.34 -25.93
CA VAL A 44 28.53 3.49 -27.17
C VAL A 44 29.97 3.92 -26.84
N ASN A 45 30.19 4.62 -25.72
CA ASN A 45 31.54 5.03 -25.31
C ASN A 45 32.44 3.82 -24.98
N ILE A 46 31.90 2.79 -24.32
CA ILE A 46 32.66 1.55 -24.05
C ILE A 46 32.93 0.75 -25.33
N ALA A 47 32.04 0.84 -26.32
CA ALA A 47 32.16 0.17 -27.61
C ALA A 47 33.14 0.86 -28.57
N PHE A 48 33.54 2.09 -28.28
CA PHE A 48 34.36 2.93 -29.17
C PHE A 48 35.64 2.22 -29.66
N PRO A 49 36.44 1.52 -28.82
CA PRO A 49 37.62 0.80 -29.30
C PRO A 49 37.28 -0.34 -30.27
N ALA A 50 36.13 -1.01 -30.12
CA ALA A 50 35.70 -2.05 -31.06
C ALA A 50 35.21 -1.47 -32.40
N ILE A 51 34.51 -0.34 -32.36
CA ILE A 51 34.12 0.41 -33.58
C ILE A 51 35.37 0.88 -34.32
N GLN A 52 36.38 1.36 -33.58
CA GLN A 52 37.69 1.76 -34.13
C GLN A 52 38.43 0.61 -34.80
N ARG A 53 38.46 -0.58 -34.19
CA ARG A 53 39.08 -1.76 -34.82
C ARG A 53 38.36 -2.19 -36.09
N TYR A 54 37.03 -2.07 -36.14
CA TYR A 54 36.25 -2.40 -37.35
C TYR A 54 36.54 -1.40 -38.47
N PHE A 55 36.43 -0.10 -38.18
CA PHE A 55 36.72 0.99 -39.13
C PHE A 55 38.18 1.46 -39.03
N HIS A 56 39.12 0.52 -39.01
CA HIS A 56 40.56 0.78 -38.85
C HIS A 56 41.15 1.70 -39.93
N SER A 57 40.52 1.78 -41.10
CA SER A 57 40.90 2.67 -42.21
C SER A 57 40.47 4.13 -42.00
N SER A 58 39.68 4.41 -40.98
CA SER A 58 39.15 5.74 -40.67
C SER A 58 39.82 6.31 -39.43
N ASP A 59 40.11 7.61 -39.50
CA ASP A 59 40.82 8.32 -38.44
C ASP A 59 39.95 8.51 -37.16
N ILE A 60 40.61 8.60 -35.99
CA ILE A 60 39.97 8.80 -34.67
C ILE A 60 39.06 10.03 -34.68
N SER A 61 39.50 11.09 -35.36
CA SER A 61 38.75 12.33 -35.55
C SER A 61 37.39 12.05 -36.20
N SER A 62 37.37 11.25 -37.28
CA SER A 62 36.15 10.87 -38.00
C SER A 62 35.27 9.92 -37.18
N LEU A 63 35.85 9.04 -36.36
CA LEU A 63 35.08 8.12 -35.51
C LEU A 63 34.44 8.81 -34.30
N SER A 64 35.05 9.87 -33.78
CA SER A 64 34.48 10.65 -32.67
C SER A 64 33.09 11.22 -33.00
N TRP A 65 32.78 11.40 -34.28
CA TRP A 65 31.46 11.79 -34.77
C TRP A 65 30.35 10.78 -34.48
N VAL A 66 30.67 9.50 -34.29
CA VAL A 66 29.67 8.50 -33.87
C VAL A 66 29.09 8.85 -32.50
N LEU A 67 29.88 9.45 -31.62
CA LEU A 67 29.45 9.94 -30.31
C LEU A 67 28.88 11.36 -30.42
N ASN A 68 29.59 12.27 -31.09
CA ASN A 68 29.23 13.68 -31.17
C ASN A 68 27.92 13.93 -31.94
N ALA A 69 27.68 13.24 -33.06
CA ALA A 69 26.48 13.48 -33.88
C ALA A 69 25.19 13.20 -33.11
N TYR A 70 25.16 12.13 -32.31
CA TYR A 70 24.05 11.83 -31.41
C TYR A 70 23.87 12.92 -30.36
N ASN A 71 24.95 13.32 -29.67
CA ASN A 71 24.87 14.31 -28.61
C ASN A 71 24.46 15.70 -29.14
N ILE A 72 24.94 16.10 -30.32
CA ILE A 72 24.56 17.36 -30.99
C ILE A 72 23.06 17.35 -31.32
N ALA A 73 22.60 16.31 -32.02
CA ALA A 73 21.19 16.18 -32.39
C ALA A 73 20.29 16.10 -31.15
N PHE A 74 20.72 15.33 -30.15
CA PHE A 74 19.98 15.20 -28.90
C PHE A 74 19.89 16.55 -28.18
N ALA A 75 20.99 17.28 -28.01
CA ALA A 75 20.99 18.61 -27.37
C ALA A 75 20.10 19.61 -28.11
N ALA A 76 20.31 19.76 -29.42
CA ALA A 76 19.67 20.81 -30.22
C ALA A 76 18.15 20.66 -30.32
N PHE A 77 17.66 19.41 -30.41
CA PHE A 77 16.23 19.13 -30.56
C PHE A 77 15.51 18.85 -29.24
N LEU A 78 16.20 18.69 -28.11
CA LEU A 78 15.57 18.29 -26.83
C LEU A 78 14.44 19.23 -26.40
N VAL A 79 14.71 20.53 -26.39
CA VAL A 79 13.74 21.53 -25.91
C VAL A 79 12.59 21.69 -26.91
N ALA A 80 12.89 21.62 -28.22
CA ALA A 80 11.87 21.59 -29.27
C ALA A 80 10.96 20.36 -29.13
N GLY A 81 11.54 19.18 -28.93
CA GLY A 81 10.84 17.90 -28.76
C GLY A 81 9.86 17.92 -27.60
N GLY A 82 10.26 18.50 -26.45
CA GLY A 82 9.36 18.68 -25.30
C GLY A 82 8.15 19.55 -25.61
N ARG A 83 8.36 20.68 -26.29
CA ARG A 83 7.25 21.57 -26.67
C ARG A 83 6.35 20.97 -27.75
N ILE A 84 6.90 20.23 -28.71
CA ILE A 84 6.10 19.47 -29.68
C ILE A 84 5.27 18.40 -28.97
N ALA A 85 5.82 17.74 -27.94
CA ALA A 85 5.08 16.78 -27.12
C ALA A 85 3.89 17.42 -26.40
N ASP A 86 4.05 18.63 -25.87
CA ASP A 86 2.94 19.38 -25.27
C ASP A 86 1.85 19.78 -26.29
N LEU A 87 2.23 20.02 -27.55
CA LEU A 87 1.30 20.42 -28.63
C LEU A 87 0.55 19.25 -29.28
N LEU A 88 1.28 18.24 -29.76
CA LEU A 88 0.72 17.13 -30.55
C LEU A 88 0.14 16.02 -29.68
N GLY A 89 0.59 15.96 -28.43
CA GLY A 89 0.23 14.93 -27.45
C GLY A 89 1.46 14.19 -26.93
N ARG A 90 1.59 14.13 -25.60
CA ARG A 90 2.77 13.59 -24.92
C ARG A 90 2.93 12.08 -25.15
N LYS A 91 1.82 11.33 -25.25
CA LYS A 91 1.86 9.89 -25.54
C LYS A 91 2.30 9.62 -26.98
N ARG A 92 1.73 10.35 -27.95
CA ARG A 92 2.11 10.22 -29.37
C ARG A 92 3.58 10.51 -29.59
N MET A 93 4.07 11.63 -29.06
CA MET A 93 5.46 12.01 -29.23
C MET A 93 6.42 11.06 -28.50
N PHE A 94 6.05 10.53 -27.33
CA PHE A 94 6.81 9.45 -26.69
C PHE A 94 6.93 8.23 -27.62
N ILE A 95 5.81 7.74 -28.17
CA ILE A 95 5.83 6.57 -29.06
C ILE A 95 6.62 6.85 -30.34
N TYR A 96 6.40 8.00 -30.99
CA TYR A 96 7.15 8.36 -32.20
C TYR A 96 8.65 8.50 -31.94
N GLY A 97 9.02 9.11 -30.81
CA GLY A 97 10.42 9.21 -30.39
C GLY A 97 11.05 7.84 -30.17
N VAL A 98 10.38 6.91 -29.48
CA VAL A 98 10.87 5.54 -29.28
C VAL A 98 10.95 4.78 -30.61
N VAL A 99 9.94 4.86 -31.48
CA VAL A 99 9.98 4.20 -32.80
C VAL A 99 11.15 4.72 -33.64
N LEU A 100 11.31 6.05 -33.74
CA LEU A 100 12.41 6.65 -34.48
C LEU A 100 13.77 6.23 -33.89
N PHE A 101 13.90 6.26 -32.57
CA PHE A 101 15.11 5.82 -31.88
C PHE A 101 15.45 4.35 -32.18
N THR A 102 14.46 3.45 -32.11
CA THR A 102 14.64 2.02 -32.35
C THR A 102 14.98 1.71 -33.79
N VAL A 103 14.29 2.32 -34.75
CA VAL A 103 14.59 2.16 -36.18
C VAL A 103 15.99 2.70 -36.48
N ALA A 104 16.34 3.88 -35.97
CA ALA A 104 17.67 4.43 -36.13
C ALA A 104 18.75 3.53 -35.51
N SER A 105 18.48 2.90 -34.36
CA SER A 105 19.40 1.92 -33.76
C SER A 105 19.60 0.68 -34.64
N ALA A 106 18.53 0.17 -35.26
CA ALA A 106 18.64 -0.93 -36.22
C ALA A 106 19.51 -0.53 -37.44
N LEU A 107 19.33 0.69 -37.94
CA LEU A 107 20.14 1.25 -39.01
C LEU A 107 21.61 1.44 -38.58
N CYS A 108 21.88 1.90 -37.35
CA CYS A 108 23.23 1.96 -36.79
C CYS A 108 23.90 0.58 -36.75
N ALA A 109 23.17 -0.47 -36.36
CA ALA A 109 23.68 -1.83 -36.35
C ALA A 109 23.97 -2.36 -37.77
N ALA A 110 23.19 -1.93 -38.77
CA ALA A 110 23.36 -2.29 -40.17
C ALA A 110 24.36 -1.40 -40.92
N ALA A 111 24.99 -0.41 -40.27
CA ALA A 111 25.88 0.53 -40.94
C ALA A 111 27.20 -0.13 -41.34
N ASP A 112 27.60 0.07 -42.60
CA ASP A 112 28.84 -0.46 -43.17
C ASP A 112 29.91 0.62 -43.42
N THR A 113 29.55 1.89 -43.23
CA THR A 113 30.47 3.03 -43.33
C THR A 113 30.31 3.97 -42.14
N VAL A 114 31.39 4.69 -41.78
CA VAL A 114 31.35 5.69 -40.70
C VAL A 114 30.33 6.80 -41.01
N GLY A 115 30.22 7.23 -42.27
CA GLY A 115 29.25 8.24 -42.68
C GLY A 115 27.79 7.81 -42.47
N GLN A 116 27.45 6.56 -42.85
CA GLN A 116 26.13 5.99 -42.58
C GLN A 116 25.86 5.91 -41.08
N LEU A 117 26.82 5.40 -40.30
CA LEU A 117 26.68 5.31 -38.84
C LEU A 117 26.45 6.68 -38.22
N VAL A 118 27.22 7.70 -38.61
CA VAL A 118 27.05 9.09 -38.16
C VAL A 118 25.66 9.63 -38.51
N ALA A 119 25.19 9.42 -39.74
CA ALA A 119 23.86 9.86 -40.17
C ALA A 119 22.73 9.19 -39.36
N PHE A 120 22.83 7.89 -39.10
CA PHE A 120 21.86 7.17 -38.28
C PHE A 120 21.93 7.59 -36.81
N ARG A 121 23.11 7.96 -36.30
CA ARG A 121 23.26 8.55 -34.95
C ARG A 121 22.57 9.91 -34.83
N VAL A 122 22.54 10.73 -35.88
CA VAL A 122 21.72 11.96 -35.90
C VAL A 122 20.24 11.62 -35.75
N LEU A 123 19.72 10.67 -36.53
CA LEU A 123 18.32 10.22 -36.43
C LEU A 123 18.00 9.67 -35.04
N GLN A 124 18.92 8.87 -34.48
CA GLN A 124 18.79 8.31 -33.14
C GLN A 124 18.76 9.40 -32.06
N GLY A 125 19.59 10.44 -32.21
CA GLY A 125 19.61 11.61 -31.32
C GLY A 125 18.31 12.42 -31.37
N ILE A 126 17.71 12.59 -32.56
CA ILE A 126 16.38 13.21 -32.72
C ILE A 126 15.29 12.37 -32.04
N GLY A 127 15.36 11.04 -32.15
CA GLY A 127 14.49 10.11 -31.44
C GLY A 127 14.57 10.30 -29.91
N ALA A 128 15.80 10.34 -29.38
CA ALA A 128 16.05 10.60 -27.95
C ALA A 128 15.55 11.97 -27.49
N ALA A 129 15.82 13.02 -28.27
CA ALA A 129 15.35 14.40 -28.04
C ALA A 129 13.83 14.50 -27.97
N THR A 130 13.12 13.62 -28.68
CA THR A 130 11.67 13.58 -28.71
C THR A 130 11.11 12.76 -27.54
N LEU A 131 11.69 11.59 -27.27
CA LEU A 131 11.14 10.65 -26.28
C LEU A 131 11.40 11.08 -24.83
N VAL A 132 12.60 11.61 -24.52
CA VAL A 132 13.01 11.92 -23.14
C VAL A 132 12.13 13.00 -22.49
N PRO A 133 11.91 14.18 -23.10
CA PRO A 133 11.07 15.20 -22.49
C PRO A 133 9.59 14.81 -22.50
N ALA A 134 9.12 14.09 -23.53
CA ALA A 134 7.78 13.52 -23.55
C ALA A 134 7.57 12.53 -22.39
N SER A 135 8.58 11.71 -22.07
CA SER A 135 8.54 10.77 -20.95
C SER A 135 8.44 11.51 -19.61
N LEU A 136 9.26 12.53 -19.38
CA LEU A 136 9.23 13.31 -18.14
C LEU A 136 7.89 14.05 -17.98
N ALA A 137 7.36 14.61 -19.07
CA ALA A 137 6.08 15.31 -19.05
C ALA A 137 4.89 14.37 -18.80
N LEU A 138 4.96 13.11 -19.27
CA LEU A 138 3.99 12.08 -18.92
C LEU A 138 4.03 11.75 -17.42
N VAL A 139 5.24 11.66 -16.83
CA VAL A 139 5.40 11.44 -15.39
C VAL A 139 4.81 12.59 -14.59
N VAL A 140 5.23 13.83 -14.85
CA VAL A 140 4.79 15.01 -14.09
C VAL A 140 3.27 15.19 -14.12
N GLU A 141 2.62 14.89 -15.23
CA GLU A 141 1.16 14.99 -15.35
C GLU A 141 0.42 13.90 -14.58
N SER A 142 1.01 12.70 -14.51
CA SER A 142 0.36 11.55 -13.91
C SER A 142 0.34 11.60 -12.38
N PHE A 143 1.21 12.41 -11.76
CA PHE A 143 1.27 12.60 -10.31
C PHE A 143 0.56 13.89 -9.89
N GLU A 144 -0.19 13.80 -8.79
CA GLU A 144 -0.75 14.96 -8.09
C GLU A 144 0.36 15.93 -7.67
N GLU A 145 0.04 17.23 -7.54
CA GLU A 145 1.04 18.29 -7.37
C GLU A 145 2.00 18.03 -6.21
N ALA A 146 1.48 17.53 -5.09
CA ALA A 146 2.24 17.16 -3.89
C ALA A 146 3.22 15.98 -4.10
N ARG A 147 3.01 15.14 -5.13
CA ARG A 147 3.80 13.94 -5.42
C ARG A 147 4.61 14.03 -6.72
N ARG A 148 4.54 15.14 -7.47
CA ARG A 148 5.31 15.35 -8.72
C ARG A 148 6.81 15.20 -8.50
N ALA A 149 7.34 15.77 -7.41
CA ALA A 149 8.76 15.66 -7.06
C ALA A 149 9.21 14.20 -6.85
N HIS A 150 8.35 13.37 -6.24
CA HIS A 150 8.62 11.94 -6.06
C HIS A 150 8.67 11.20 -7.40
N GLY A 151 7.71 11.46 -8.31
CA GLY A 151 7.70 10.87 -9.64
C GLY A 151 8.92 11.26 -10.49
N VAL A 152 9.29 12.55 -10.48
CA VAL A 152 10.51 13.05 -11.14
C VAL A 152 11.77 12.42 -10.53
N GLY A 153 11.80 12.24 -9.21
CA GLY A 153 12.89 11.56 -8.51
C GLY A 153 13.08 10.11 -8.96
N LEU A 154 12.00 9.34 -9.08
CA LEU A 154 12.08 7.93 -9.51
C LEU A 154 12.46 7.82 -11.00
N TRP A 155 11.94 8.71 -11.85
CA TRP A 155 12.37 8.83 -13.24
C TRP A 155 13.86 9.16 -13.37
N GLY A 156 14.33 10.12 -12.57
CA GLY A 156 15.74 10.50 -12.50
C GLY A 156 16.64 9.37 -12.00
N ALA A 157 16.17 8.56 -11.04
CA ALA A 157 16.87 7.38 -10.57
C ALA A 157 17.02 6.33 -11.68
N ALA A 158 15.97 6.07 -12.47
CA ALA A 158 16.06 5.17 -13.62
C ALA A 158 17.08 5.66 -14.66
N ALA A 159 17.11 6.96 -14.95
CA ALA A 159 18.09 7.58 -15.84
C ALA A 159 19.54 7.44 -15.33
N ALA A 160 19.75 7.61 -14.02
CA ALA A 160 21.06 7.45 -13.40
C ALA A 160 21.54 6.00 -13.45
N ILE A 161 20.66 5.04 -13.14
CA ILE A 161 20.96 3.59 -13.24
C ILE A 161 21.32 3.24 -14.68
N ALA A 162 20.55 3.73 -15.67
CA ALA A 162 20.83 3.49 -17.08
C ALA A 162 22.22 3.96 -17.49
N SER A 163 22.58 5.18 -17.07
CA SER A 163 23.88 5.79 -17.38
C SER A 163 25.03 4.98 -16.78
N GLY A 164 24.87 4.49 -15.55
CA GLY A 164 25.87 3.70 -14.83
C GLY A 164 26.04 2.26 -15.34
N LEU A 165 24.97 1.63 -15.81
CA LEU A 165 25.00 0.27 -16.37
C LEU A 165 25.52 0.22 -17.81
N GLY A 166 25.63 1.35 -18.50
CA GLY A 166 26.12 1.43 -19.88
C GLY A 166 27.46 0.74 -20.10
N PRO A 167 28.55 1.10 -19.40
CA PRO A 167 29.85 0.49 -19.62
C PRO A 167 29.89 -1.04 -19.36
N PRO A 168 29.36 -1.58 -18.25
CA PRO A 168 29.32 -3.03 -18.04
C PRO A 168 28.49 -3.79 -19.08
N ILE A 169 27.27 -3.31 -19.38
CA ILE A 169 26.38 -3.98 -20.34
C ILE A 169 26.98 -3.89 -21.75
N GLY A 170 27.48 -2.72 -22.15
CA GLY A 170 28.12 -2.54 -23.45
C GLY A 170 29.36 -3.41 -23.61
N GLY A 171 30.24 -3.43 -22.59
CA GLY A 171 31.41 -4.31 -22.59
C GLY A 171 31.04 -5.78 -22.77
N ALA A 172 30.01 -6.26 -22.07
CA ALA A 172 29.50 -7.63 -22.21
C ALA A 172 28.95 -7.93 -23.61
N LEU A 173 28.13 -7.03 -24.17
CA LEU A 173 27.53 -7.20 -25.49
C LEU A 173 28.56 -7.20 -26.62
N VAL A 174 29.57 -6.34 -26.53
CA VAL A 174 30.64 -6.30 -27.53
C VAL A 174 31.50 -7.57 -27.46
N GLU A 175 31.84 -8.02 -26.25
CA GLU A 175 32.64 -9.24 -26.05
C GLU A 175 31.91 -10.51 -26.51
N ALA A 176 30.59 -10.57 -26.29
CA ALA A 176 29.78 -11.74 -26.67
C ALA A 176 29.68 -11.96 -28.18
N SER A 177 29.77 -10.90 -29.00
CA SER A 177 29.66 -11.03 -30.45
C SER A 177 30.29 -9.88 -31.23
N SER A 178 29.70 -8.68 -31.21
CA SER A 178 30.22 -7.55 -32.00
C SER A 178 29.70 -6.20 -31.49
N TRP A 179 30.35 -5.10 -31.91
CA TRP A 179 29.93 -3.74 -31.59
C TRP A 179 28.49 -3.42 -32.01
N ARG A 180 27.95 -4.12 -33.02
CA ARG A 180 26.58 -3.94 -33.51
C ARG A 180 25.53 -4.27 -32.44
N TRP A 181 25.84 -5.18 -31.51
CA TRP A 181 24.91 -5.58 -30.44
C TRP A 181 24.59 -4.47 -29.46
N VAL A 182 25.47 -3.47 -29.34
CA VAL A 182 25.25 -2.26 -28.55
C VAL A 182 24.09 -1.42 -29.10
N PHE A 183 23.80 -1.54 -30.40
CA PHE A 183 22.63 -0.94 -31.02
C PHE A 183 21.44 -1.93 -31.06
N LEU A 184 21.69 -3.22 -31.33
CA LEU A 184 20.62 -4.24 -31.37
C LEU A 184 19.90 -4.42 -30.03
N VAL A 185 20.56 -4.19 -28.89
CA VAL A 185 19.92 -4.25 -27.56
C VAL A 185 18.74 -3.28 -27.44
N ASN A 186 18.75 -2.17 -28.19
CA ASN A 186 17.68 -1.19 -28.17
C ASN A 186 16.41 -1.65 -28.90
N LEU A 187 16.49 -2.65 -29.78
CA LEU A 187 15.35 -3.17 -30.54
C LEU A 187 14.31 -3.85 -29.65
N PRO A 188 14.64 -4.91 -28.89
CA PRO A 188 13.66 -5.56 -28.03
C PRO A 188 13.13 -4.59 -26.96
N LEU A 189 13.99 -3.76 -26.38
CA LEU A 189 13.59 -2.75 -25.39
C LEU A 189 12.63 -1.71 -25.99
N GLY A 190 12.93 -1.21 -27.19
CA GLY A 190 12.08 -0.26 -27.89
C GLY A 190 10.72 -0.82 -28.30
N VAL A 191 10.69 -2.06 -28.80
CA VAL A 191 9.43 -2.76 -29.15
C VAL A 191 8.56 -2.94 -27.90
N VAL A 192 9.15 -3.38 -26.78
CA VAL A 192 8.44 -3.49 -25.49
C VAL A 192 7.92 -2.12 -25.04
N ALA A 193 8.76 -1.08 -25.09
CA ALA A 193 8.36 0.27 -24.73
C ALA A 193 7.17 0.77 -25.55
N VAL A 194 7.16 0.55 -26.87
CA VAL A 194 6.04 0.93 -27.76
C VAL A 194 4.77 0.14 -27.45
N VAL A 195 4.87 -1.19 -27.30
CA VAL A 195 3.71 -2.05 -27.04
C VAL A 195 3.06 -1.69 -25.70
N VAL A 196 3.88 -1.52 -24.65
CA VAL A 196 3.39 -1.15 -23.32
C VAL A 196 2.87 0.29 -23.32
N ALA A 197 3.52 1.23 -24.01
CA ALA A 197 3.05 2.60 -24.14
C ALA A 197 1.71 2.73 -24.87
N ARG A 198 1.52 1.99 -25.97
CA ARG A 198 0.25 2.00 -26.71
C ARG A 198 -0.90 1.51 -25.84
N ARG A 199 -0.68 0.47 -25.05
CA ARG A 199 -1.69 -0.17 -24.19
C ARG A 199 -1.90 0.53 -22.83
N GLY A 200 -0.85 1.11 -22.26
CA GLY A 200 -0.82 1.59 -20.88
C GLY A 200 -0.86 3.10 -20.69
N LEU A 201 -0.54 3.90 -21.70
CA LEU A 201 -0.58 5.37 -21.59
C LEU A 201 -1.89 5.94 -22.13
N VAL A 202 -2.35 7.05 -21.55
CA VAL A 202 -3.45 7.87 -22.09
C VAL A 202 -2.87 9.15 -22.67
N GLU A 203 -3.50 9.63 -23.75
CA GLU A 203 -3.08 10.87 -24.37
C GLU A 203 -3.35 12.05 -23.45
N SER A 204 -2.32 12.86 -23.21
CA SER A 204 -2.41 14.12 -22.47
C SER A 204 -1.78 15.25 -23.30
N ARG A 205 -2.38 16.44 -23.19
CA ARG A 205 -2.02 17.68 -23.90
C ARG A 205 -2.16 18.86 -22.95
N ALA A 206 -1.25 19.83 -23.04
CA ALA A 206 -1.34 21.04 -22.23
C ALA A 206 -2.56 21.90 -22.62
N SER A 207 -3.30 22.42 -21.64
CA SER A 207 -4.43 23.33 -21.85
C SER A 207 -3.94 24.78 -21.96
N GLY A 208 -3.78 25.31 -23.17
CA GLY A 208 -3.35 26.70 -23.39
C GLY A 208 -2.71 26.94 -24.76
N ARG A 209 -2.60 28.22 -25.17
CA ARG A 209 -2.31 28.70 -26.54
C ARG A 209 -1.28 27.87 -27.33
N ARG A 210 -1.76 27.33 -28.47
CA ARG A 210 -1.10 26.40 -29.40
C ARG A 210 -0.13 27.12 -30.34
N ARG A 211 1.17 27.18 -30.03
CA ARG A 211 2.19 27.70 -30.95
C ARG A 211 3.35 26.74 -31.09
N VAL A 212 3.71 26.43 -32.34
CA VAL A 212 4.87 25.58 -32.70
C VAL A 212 6.14 26.17 -32.08
N PRO A 213 7.08 25.36 -31.55
CA PRO A 213 8.35 25.87 -31.05
C PRO A 213 9.30 26.30 -32.17
N ASP A 214 10.36 27.03 -31.83
CA ASP A 214 11.37 27.50 -32.77
C ASP A 214 12.22 26.35 -33.36
N LEU A 215 11.68 25.64 -34.37
CA LEU A 215 12.38 24.58 -35.08
C LEU A 215 13.55 25.11 -35.92
N ARG A 216 13.46 26.36 -36.39
CA ARG A 216 14.54 27.02 -37.12
C ARG A 216 15.73 27.24 -36.20
N GLY A 217 15.48 27.75 -35.00
CA GLY A 217 16.48 27.87 -33.94
C GLY A 217 17.11 26.53 -33.57
N ALA A 218 16.34 25.45 -33.48
CA ALA A 218 16.88 24.12 -33.16
C ALA A 218 17.85 23.62 -34.25
N VAL A 219 17.49 23.80 -35.52
CA VAL A 219 18.36 23.47 -36.65
C VAL A 219 19.62 24.34 -36.67
N LEU A 220 19.48 25.65 -36.45
CA LEU A 220 20.61 26.58 -36.38
C LEU A 220 21.57 26.23 -35.22
N LEU A 221 21.04 25.83 -34.08
CA LEU A 221 21.83 25.34 -32.95
C LEU A 221 22.56 24.03 -33.31
N ALA A 222 21.89 23.07 -33.95
CA ALA A 222 22.51 21.82 -34.39
C ALA A 222 23.65 22.07 -35.40
N VAL A 223 23.41 22.94 -36.38
CA VAL A 223 24.41 23.34 -37.38
C VAL A 223 25.57 24.08 -36.72
N GLY A 224 25.29 25.04 -35.84
CA GLY A 224 26.32 25.80 -35.13
C GLY A 224 27.24 24.91 -34.30
N LEU A 225 26.65 23.97 -33.55
CA LEU A 225 27.42 22.98 -32.79
C LEU A 225 28.16 22.01 -33.69
N GLY A 226 27.54 21.53 -34.76
CA GLY A 226 28.18 20.69 -35.76
C GLY A 226 29.41 21.36 -36.38
N CYS A 227 29.27 22.60 -36.84
CA CYS A 227 30.37 23.37 -37.40
C CYS A 227 31.48 23.66 -36.37
N LEU A 228 31.10 23.98 -35.12
CA LEU A 228 32.05 24.18 -34.02
C LEU A 228 32.84 22.90 -33.73
N THR A 229 32.14 21.78 -33.57
CA THR A 229 32.76 20.47 -33.33
C THR A 229 33.61 20.05 -34.51
N LEU A 230 33.19 20.32 -35.75
CA LEU A 230 33.98 20.04 -36.95
C LEU A 230 35.29 20.79 -36.94
N GLY A 231 35.27 22.10 -36.70
CA GLY A 231 36.48 22.91 -36.60
C GLY A 231 37.42 22.46 -35.49
N LEU A 232 36.87 22.05 -34.34
CA LEU A 232 37.65 21.51 -33.22
C LEU A 232 38.28 20.15 -33.54
N VAL A 233 37.48 19.21 -34.04
CA VAL A 233 37.88 17.81 -34.24
C VAL A 233 38.77 17.63 -35.47
N LYS A 234 38.55 18.41 -36.53
CA LYS A 234 39.36 18.37 -37.76
C LYS A 234 40.44 19.45 -37.83
N GLY A 235 40.45 20.40 -36.89
CA GLY A 235 41.49 21.43 -36.79
C GLY A 235 42.93 20.89 -36.75
N PRO A 236 43.22 19.80 -35.99
CA PRO A 236 44.53 19.15 -36.03
C PRO A 236 44.93 18.60 -37.42
N ASP A 237 43.95 18.08 -38.20
CA ASP A 237 44.19 17.46 -39.50
C ASP A 237 44.28 18.48 -40.64
N TRP A 238 43.37 19.45 -40.65
CA TRP A 238 43.27 20.49 -41.68
C TRP A 238 44.22 21.66 -41.41
N GLY A 239 44.74 21.78 -40.18
CA GLY A 239 45.46 22.94 -39.69
C GLY A 239 44.52 24.04 -39.17
N TRP A 240 44.90 24.65 -38.06
CA TRP A 240 44.10 25.67 -37.35
C TRP A 240 43.86 26.95 -38.16
N VAL A 241 44.77 27.28 -39.09
CA VAL A 241 44.72 28.50 -39.92
C VAL A 241 44.18 28.21 -41.32
N SER A 242 43.78 26.96 -41.62
CA SER A 242 43.27 26.65 -42.97
C SER A 242 41.93 27.35 -43.26
N PRO A 243 41.67 27.70 -44.53
CA PRO A 243 40.40 28.30 -44.92
C PRO A 243 39.18 27.45 -44.52
N THR A 244 39.31 26.13 -44.55
CA THR A 244 38.26 25.16 -44.16
C THR A 244 37.97 25.20 -42.66
N THR A 245 39.00 25.24 -41.82
CA THR A 245 38.84 25.34 -40.35
C THR A 245 38.24 26.70 -39.97
N ILE A 246 38.75 27.80 -40.53
CA ILE A 246 38.22 29.14 -40.31
C ILE A 246 36.76 29.25 -40.79
N ALA A 247 36.45 28.73 -41.98
CA ALA A 247 35.09 28.70 -42.51
C ALA A 247 34.14 27.92 -41.59
N SER A 248 34.58 26.81 -41.00
CA SER A 248 33.77 26.05 -40.05
C SER A 248 33.49 26.82 -38.76
N PHE A 249 34.49 27.51 -38.19
CA PHE A 249 34.27 28.37 -37.02
C PHE A 249 33.40 29.58 -37.34
N LEU A 250 33.60 30.20 -38.50
CA LEU A 250 32.78 31.32 -38.95
C LEU A 250 31.32 30.88 -39.16
N ALA A 251 31.10 29.73 -39.82
CA ALA A 251 29.77 29.14 -39.98
C ALA A 251 29.13 28.82 -38.62
N ALA A 252 29.91 28.34 -37.65
CA ALA A 252 29.44 28.13 -36.29
C ALA A 252 28.99 29.45 -35.63
N VAL A 253 29.80 30.51 -35.73
CA VAL A 253 29.46 31.84 -35.21
C VAL A 253 28.20 32.39 -35.87
N VAL A 254 28.10 32.33 -37.21
CA VAL A 254 26.93 32.80 -37.95
C VAL A 254 25.68 32.01 -37.57
N ALA A 255 25.76 30.68 -37.48
CA ALA A 255 24.63 29.85 -37.08
C ALA A 255 24.20 30.10 -35.62
N MET A 256 25.16 30.31 -34.70
CA MET A 256 24.87 30.65 -33.31
C MET A 256 24.25 32.05 -33.17
N LEU A 257 24.73 33.04 -33.93
CA LEU A 257 24.10 34.37 -34.01
C LEU A 257 22.68 34.27 -34.59
N GLY A 258 22.50 33.49 -35.66
CA GLY A 258 21.20 33.20 -36.24
C GLY A 258 20.25 32.54 -35.23
N PHE A 259 20.73 31.57 -34.45
CA PHE A 259 19.98 30.94 -33.36
C PHE A 259 19.56 31.97 -32.31
N VAL A 260 20.47 32.84 -31.86
CA VAL A 260 20.15 33.89 -30.89
C VAL A 260 19.11 34.87 -31.46
N MET A 261 19.25 35.29 -32.71
CA MET A 261 18.29 36.18 -33.38
C MET A 261 16.93 35.52 -33.53
N SER A 262 16.88 34.27 -34.01
CA SER A 262 15.67 33.46 -34.10
C SER A 262 14.98 33.35 -32.74
N SER A 263 15.75 33.00 -31.70
CA SER A 263 15.24 32.81 -30.35
C SER A 263 14.85 34.13 -29.66
N ARG A 264 15.31 35.30 -30.11
CA ARG A 264 14.84 36.60 -29.58
C ARG A 264 13.54 37.06 -30.24
N GLY A 265 13.35 36.74 -31.52
CA GLY A 265 12.15 37.11 -32.28
C GLY A 265 11.00 36.11 -32.19
N HIS A 266 11.26 34.86 -31.79
CA HIS A 266 10.24 33.81 -31.79
C HIS A 266 9.29 33.93 -30.59
N PRO A 267 7.95 33.83 -30.78
CA PRO A 267 6.97 33.92 -29.69
C PRO A 267 7.07 32.80 -28.65
N THR A 268 7.71 31.70 -29.00
CA THR A 268 7.95 30.52 -28.16
C THR A 268 9.42 30.11 -28.33
N PRO A 269 10.37 30.82 -27.71
CA PRO A 269 11.81 30.63 -27.93
C PRO A 269 12.35 29.39 -27.21
N LEU A 270 13.36 28.70 -27.77
CA LEU A 270 13.92 27.47 -27.17
C LEU A 270 14.42 27.71 -25.75
N ILE A 271 15.18 28.79 -25.54
CA ILE A 271 15.56 29.25 -24.21
C ILE A 271 14.86 30.58 -23.99
N ASP A 272 14.00 30.65 -22.96
CA ASP A 272 13.38 31.91 -22.58
C ASP A 272 14.46 32.87 -22.06
N PRO A 273 14.63 34.07 -22.65
CA PRO A 273 15.58 35.07 -22.17
C PRO A 273 15.40 35.44 -20.69
N ALA A 274 14.18 35.27 -20.14
CA ALA A 274 13.91 35.47 -18.73
C ALA A 274 14.69 34.50 -17.83
N PHE A 275 14.93 33.26 -18.26
CA PHE A 275 15.72 32.30 -17.48
C PHE A 275 17.19 32.72 -17.38
N LEU A 276 17.74 33.35 -18.42
CA LEU A 276 19.13 33.80 -18.44
C LEU A 276 19.41 34.96 -17.48
N ARG A 277 18.37 35.69 -17.06
CA ARG A 277 18.45 36.73 -16.03
C ARG A 277 18.58 36.16 -14.61
N ILE A 278 18.21 34.89 -14.41
CA ILE A 278 18.28 34.23 -13.11
C ILE A 278 19.71 33.73 -12.89
N ARG A 279 20.43 34.38 -11.97
CA ARG A 279 21.85 34.12 -11.73
C ARG A 279 22.15 32.66 -11.36
N SER A 280 21.30 32.01 -10.55
CA SER A 280 21.46 30.59 -10.18
C SER A 280 21.25 29.65 -11.37
N PHE A 281 20.28 29.95 -12.24
CA PHE A 281 20.02 29.17 -13.45
C PHE A 281 21.17 29.29 -14.45
N THR A 282 21.65 30.50 -14.71
CA THR A 282 22.77 30.75 -15.63
C THR A 282 24.08 30.15 -15.10
N ALA A 283 24.42 30.41 -13.84
CA ALA A 283 25.63 29.85 -13.23
C ALA A 283 25.56 28.31 -13.16
N GLY A 284 24.40 27.74 -12.77
CA GLY A 284 24.19 26.30 -12.72
C GLY A 284 24.33 25.63 -14.10
N ASN A 285 23.78 26.23 -15.16
CA ASN A 285 23.94 25.71 -16.52
C ASN A 285 25.40 25.81 -17.01
N VAL A 286 26.09 26.93 -16.80
CA VAL A 286 27.52 27.07 -17.18
C VAL A 286 28.37 26.03 -16.47
N LEU A 287 28.18 25.84 -15.17
CA LEU A 287 28.90 24.81 -14.41
C LEU A 287 28.52 23.39 -14.84
N THR A 288 27.25 23.14 -15.18
CA THR A 288 26.80 21.86 -15.75
C THR A 288 27.50 21.59 -17.08
N LEU A 289 27.65 22.58 -17.95
CA LEU A 289 28.36 22.47 -19.23
C LEU A 289 29.81 22.01 -19.01
N VAL A 290 30.54 22.71 -18.13
CA VAL A 290 31.95 22.42 -17.82
C VAL A 290 32.10 21.05 -17.15
N ALA A 291 31.26 20.74 -16.15
CA ALA A 291 31.30 19.46 -15.45
C ALA A 291 31.01 18.28 -16.42
N SER A 292 30.08 18.48 -17.35
CA SER A 292 29.72 17.46 -18.34
C SER A 292 30.85 17.26 -19.36
N ALA A 293 31.52 18.33 -19.80
CA ALA A 293 32.70 18.23 -20.65
C ALA A 293 33.81 17.42 -19.97
N GLY A 294 34.11 17.71 -18.70
CA GLY A 294 35.05 16.94 -17.89
C GLY A 294 34.64 15.47 -17.75
N PHE A 295 33.36 15.19 -17.47
CA PHE A 295 32.84 13.83 -17.29
C PHE A 295 32.97 12.96 -18.54
N TYR A 296 32.56 13.46 -19.72
CA TYR A 296 32.61 12.67 -20.95
C TYR A 296 34.04 12.52 -21.49
N ALA A 297 34.90 13.54 -21.33
CA ALA A 297 36.33 13.42 -21.61
C ALA A 297 36.98 12.34 -20.72
N TYR A 298 36.69 12.39 -19.42
CA TYR A 298 37.12 11.39 -18.45
C TYR A 298 36.66 9.97 -18.80
N LEU A 299 35.36 9.80 -19.08
CA LEU A 299 34.75 8.48 -19.28
C LEU A 299 35.39 7.75 -20.46
N LEU A 300 35.56 8.46 -21.57
CA LEU A 300 36.23 7.92 -22.75
C LEU A 300 37.72 7.65 -22.45
N THR A 301 38.42 8.54 -21.74
CA THR A 301 39.82 8.32 -21.34
C THR A 301 39.99 7.05 -20.50
N HIS A 302 39.10 6.80 -19.54
CA HIS A 302 39.13 5.59 -18.70
C HIS A 302 39.00 4.31 -19.51
N VAL A 303 38.04 4.27 -20.44
CA VAL A 303 37.84 3.14 -21.33
C VAL A 303 39.08 2.90 -22.21
N LEU A 304 39.61 3.96 -22.82
CA LEU A 304 40.78 3.86 -23.70
C LEU A 304 42.02 3.42 -22.93
N PHE A 305 42.23 3.91 -21.70
CA PHE A 305 43.37 3.53 -20.87
C PHE A 305 43.32 2.05 -20.47
N LEU A 306 42.17 1.59 -19.99
CA LEU A 306 41.99 0.19 -19.60
C LEU A 306 42.18 -0.75 -20.80
N ASN A 307 41.69 -0.37 -21.99
CA ASN A 307 41.81 -1.19 -23.18
C ASN A 307 43.21 -1.16 -23.81
N TYR A 308 43.78 0.02 -24.04
CA TYR A 308 45.04 0.18 -24.77
C TYR A 308 46.30 0.08 -23.91
N VAL A 309 46.26 0.49 -22.64
CA VAL A 309 47.43 0.48 -21.74
C VAL A 309 47.44 -0.79 -20.89
N TRP A 310 46.31 -1.11 -20.24
CA TRP A 310 46.21 -2.30 -19.38
C TRP A 310 45.83 -3.58 -20.13
N GLY A 311 45.49 -3.49 -21.41
CA GLY A 311 45.12 -4.65 -22.24
C GLY A 311 43.83 -5.36 -21.80
N TYR A 312 42.97 -4.68 -21.02
CA TYR A 312 41.71 -5.28 -20.59
C TYR A 312 40.77 -5.43 -21.79
N ASN A 313 40.07 -6.57 -21.84
CA ASN A 313 38.93 -6.70 -22.74
C ASN A 313 37.80 -5.74 -22.32
N LEU A 314 36.85 -5.48 -23.22
CA LEU A 314 35.85 -4.43 -23.01
C LEU A 314 34.90 -4.75 -21.86
N LEU A 315 34.63 -6.03 -21.59
CA LEU A 315 33.88 -6.45 -20.40
C LEU A 315 34.62 -6.08 -19.11
N ARG A 316 35.91 -6.45 -18.98
CA ARG A 316 36.71 -6.09 -17.80
C ARG A 316 36.86 -4.58 -17.66
N ALA A 317 37.04 -3.85 -18.78
CA ALA A 317 37.11 -2.40 -18.75
C ALA A 317 35.78 -1.76 -18.27
N GLY A 318 34.64 -2.27 -18.75
CA GLY A 318 33.32 -1.83 -18.31
C GLY A 318 33.07 -2.11 -16.82
N LEU A 319 33.42 -3.31 -16.35
CA LEU A 319 33.35 -3.69 -14.93
C LEU A 319 34.28 -2.86 -14.06
N ALA A 320 35.46 -2.46 -14.56
CA ALA A 320 36.42 -1.66 -13.82
C ALA A 320 35.95 -0.21 -13.58
N VAL A 321 35.02 0.31 -14.38
CA VAL A 321 34.43 1.66 -14.22
C VAL A 321 33.11 1.62 -13.44
N ALA A 322 32.51 0.44 -13.26
CA ALA A 322 31.24 0.26 -12.56
C ALA A 322 31.23 0.75 -11.10
N PRO A 323 32.28 0.56 -10.27
CA PRO A 323 32.25 0.97 -8.87
C PRO A 323 31.96 2.47 -8.68
N ALA A 324 32.53 3.33 -9.53
CA ALA A 324 32.27 4.77 -9.46
C ALA A 324 30.78 5.09 -9.70
N ALA A 325 30.10 4.37 -10.60
CA ALA A 325 28.68 4.59 -10.85
C ALA A 325 27.80 4.20 -9.64
N PHE A 326 28.11 3.09 -8.96
CA PHE A 326 27.40 2.67 -7.75
C PHE A 326 27.60 3.64 -6.60
N VAL A 327 28.84 4.07 -6.35
CA VAL A 327 29.16 5.06 -5.32
C VAL A 327 28.50 6.39 -5.65
N ALA A 328 28.51 6.82 -6.91
CA ALA A 328 27.83 8.05 -7.34
C ALA A 328 26.32 8.02 -7.10
N ALA A 329 25.66 6.90 -7.42
CA ALA A 329 24.23 6.73 -7.15
C ALA A 329 23.92 6.81 -5.65
N PHE A 330 24.72 6.14 -4.82
CA PHE A 330 24.56 6.17 -3.36
C PHE A 330 24.79 7.58 -2.80
N VAL A 331 25.89 8.23 -3.18
CA VAL A 331 26.26 9.58 -2.73
C VAL A 331 25.22 10.60 -3.16
N ALA A 332 24.73 10.53 -4.40
CA ALA A 332 23.66 11.42 -4.88
C ALA A 332 22.37 11.26 -4.05
N ALA A 333 21.99 10.03 -3.70
CA ALA A 333 20.79 9.76 -2.91
C ALA A 333 20.90 10.24 -1.45
N VAL A 334 22.10 10.17 -0.86
CA VAL A 334 22.38 10.64 0.51
C VAL A 334 22.52 12.16 0.53
N LEU A 335 23.41 12.72 -0.30
CA LEU A 335 23.74 14.13 -0.29
C LEU A 335 22.64 15.02 -0.88
N GLY A 336 21.73 14.50 -1.71
CA GLY A 336 20.59 15.27 -2.20
C GLY A 336 19.72 15.83 -1.07
N ARG A 337 19.38 14.99 -0.07
CA ARG A 337 18.61 15.42 1.11
C ARG A 337 19.37 16.41 1.99
N VAL A 338 20.70 16.28 2.04
CA VAL A 338 21.56 17.19 2.80
C VAL A 338 21.66 18.54 2.10
N ALA A 339 21.76 18.54 0.76
CA ALA A 339 21.85 19.73 -0.07
C ALA A 339 20.58 20.57 -0.03
N ASP A 340 19.42 19.92 0.01
CA ASP A 340 18.14 20.61 0.17
C ASP A 340 18.05 21.38 1.50
N ARG A 341 18.77 20.93 2.55
CA ARG A 341 18.78 21.56 3.88
C ARG A 341 19.91 22.59 4.07
N HIS A 342 21.11 22.30 3.57
CA HIS A 342 22.33 23.11 3.84
C HIS A 342 22.77 23.95 2.64
N GLY A 343 22.09 23.83 1.50
CA GLY A 343 22.39 24.50 0.25
C GLY A 343 23.36 23.72 -0.66
N TYR A 344 23.14 23.80 -1.96
CA TYR A 344 23.89 23.04 -2.96
C TYR A 344 25.35 23.47 -3.12
N ARG A 345 25.68 24.73 -2.81
CA ARG A 345 27.02 25.31 -3.05
C ARG A 345 28.15 24.51 -2.39
N LEU A 346 28.06 24.25 -1.10
CA LEU A 346 29.15 23.60 -0.35
C LEU A 346 29.40 22.18 -0.84
N ILE A 347 28.31 21.45 -1.13
CA ILE A 347 28.38 20.07 -1.60
C ILE A 347 28.97 20.00 -3.02
N ILE A 348 28.59 20.91 -3.91
CA ILE A 348 29.15 20.97 -5.27
C ILE A 348 30.64 21.27 -5.24
N ILE A 349 31.08 22.24 -4.42
CA ILE A 349 32.51 22.61 -4.31
C ILE A 349 33.31 21.43 -3.75
N ALA A 350 32.86 20.84 -2.63
CA ALA A 350 33.54 19.70 -2.02
C ALA A 350 33.59 18.49 -2.98
N GLY A 351 32.46 18.19 -3.63
CA GLY A 351 32.37 17.13 -4.64
C GLY A 351 33.33 17.34 -5.80
N ALA A 352 33.40 18.55 -6.35
CA ALA A 352 34.28 18.89 -7.46
C ALA A 352 35.77 18.82 -7.08
N LEU A 353 36.12 19.19 -5.84
CA LEU A 353 37.47 19.02 -5.31
C LEU A 353 37.83 17.54 -5.13
N VAL A 354 36.94 16.73 -4.54
CA VAL A 354 37.14 15.28 -4.41
C VAL A 354 37.32 14.62 -5.78
N TRP A 355 36.54 15.06 -6.77
CA TRP A 355 36.67 14.58 -8.14
C TRP A 355 38.01 14.98 -8.76
N THR A 356 38.45 16.22 -8.56
CA THR A 356 39.78 16.68 -9.00
C THR A 356 40.89 15.83 -8.36
N SER A 357 40.80 15.56 -7.05
CA SER A 357 41.75 14.71 -6.33
C SER A 357 41.76 13.26 -6.84
N SER A 358 40.61 12.71 -7.23
CA SER A 358 40.53 11.39 -7.86
C SER A 358 41.31 11.35 -9.18
N LEU A 359 41.18 12.39 -10.01
CA LEU A 359 41.89 12.46 -11.29
C LEU A 359 43.40 12.67 -11.09
N LEU A 360 43.81 13.45 -10.09
CA LEU A 360 45.21 13.56 -9.70
C LEU A 360 45.77 12.23 -9.19
N TRP A 361 44.99 11.46 -8.44
CA TRP A 361 45.35 10.11 -8.03
C TRP A 361 45.62 9.21 -9.24
N TYR A 362 44.77 9.24 -10.27
CA TYR A 362 45.03 8.50 -11.52
C TYR A 362 46.31 8.96 -12.22
N ILE A 363 46.56 10.27 -12.26
CA ILE A 363 47.77 10.85 -12.87
C ILE A 363 49.04 10.46 -12.12
N GLU A 364 49.01 10.28 -10.80
CA GLU A 364 50.21 9.99 -10.01
C GLU A 364 50.42 8.50 -9.71
N ARG A 365 49.35 7.75 -9.46
CA ARG A 365 49.43 6.39 -8.89
C ARG A 365 49.21 5.27 -9.87
N VAL A 366 48.44 5.50 -10.93
CA VAL A 366 48.11 4.46 -11.91
C VAL A 366 49.21 4.40 -12.96
N GLY A 367 49.97 3.30 -13.00
CA GLY A 367 51.02 3.05 -13.99
C GLY A 367 50.61 2.10 -15.11
N SER A 368 51.57 1.71 -15.95
CA SER A 368 51.38 0.73 -17.03
C SER A 368 51.09 -0.70 -16.56
N LYS A 369 51.50 -1.06 -15.33
CA LYS A 369 51.20 -2.37 -14.73
C LYS A 369 49.77 -2.37 -14.16
N PRO A 370 48.89 -3.30 -14.56
CA PRO A 370 47.53 -3.36 -14.03
C PRO A 370 47.51 -3.68 -12.52
N ASP A 371 47.02 -2.73 -11.72
CA ASP A 371 46.73 -2.93 -10.30
C ASP A 371 45.34 -2.36 -9.98
N PHE A 372 44.34 -3.24 -10.05
CA PHE A 372 42.96 -2.84 -9.85
C PHE A 372 42.67 -2.44 -8.40
N VAL A 373 43.11 -3.24 -7.43
CA VAL A 373 42.71 -3.07 -6.02
C VAL A 373 43.52 -1.95 -5.35
N GLY A 374 44.84 -1.89 -5.60
CA GLY A 374 45.73 -0.93 -4.96
C GLY A 374 45.70 0.46 -5.60
N GLN A 375 45.54 0.54 -6.92
CA GLN A 375 45.66 1.80 -7.66
C GLN A 375 44.33 2.25 -8.29
N TRP A 376 43.57 1.36 -8.93
CA TRP A 376 42.35 1.76 -9.67
C TRP A 376 41.13 2.02 -8.78
N LEU A 377 40.84 1.09 -7.87
CA LEU A 377 39.63 1.09 -7.05
C LEU A 377 39.54 2.31 -6.11
N PRO A 378 40.60 2.74 -5.39
CA PRO A 378 40.55 3.95 -4.58
C PRO A 378 40.19 5.19 -5.41
N GLY A 379 40.76 5.28 -6.61
CA GLY A 379 40.42 6.31 -7.59
C GLY A 379 38.92 6.27 -7.94
N GLN A 380 38.36 5.08 -8.21
CA GLN A 380 36.94 4.90 -8.55
C GLN A 380 36.00 5.27 -7.40
N LEU A 381 36.38 4.98 -6.15
CA LEU A 381 35.58 5.37 -4.98
C LEU A 381 35.52 6.90 -4.84
N LEU A 382 36.68 7.57 -4.89
CA LEU A 382 36.75 9.04 -4.88
C LEU A 382 36.00 9.65 -6.06
N GLN A 383 36.13 9.02 -7.24
CA GLN A 383 35.44 9.43 -8.45
C GLN A 383 33.93 9.39 -8.26
N GLY A 384 33.41 8.28 -7.74
CA GLY A 384 31.98 8.12 -7.50
C GLY A 384 31.44 9.16 -6.51
N ILE A 385 32.19 9.47 -5.44
CA ILE A 385 31.84 10.54 -4.51
C ILE A 385 31.75 11.89 -5.24
N GLY A 386 32.74 12.21 -6.06
CA GLY A 386 32.74 13.43 -6.86
C GLY A 386 31.57 13.52 -7.83
N VAL A 387 31.32 12.47 -8.60
CA VAL A 387 30.22 12.39 -9.58
C VAL A 387 28.86 12.60 -8.88
N GLY A 388 28.62 11.88 -7.78
CA GLY A 388 27.36 11.94 -7.02
C GLY A 388 27.11 13.27 -6.33
N ALA A 389 28.18 13.94 -5.87
CA ALA A 389 28.12 15.24 -5.19
C ALA A 389 28.07 16.44 -6.14
N THR A 390 28.44 16.28 -7.43
CA THR A 390 28.53 17.39 -8.38
C THR A 390 27.42 17.37 -9.44
N LEU A 391 27.30 16.33 -10.28
CA LEU A 391 26.43 16.38 -11.47
C LEU A 391 24.93 16.50 -11.13
N PRO A 392 24.36 15.63 -10.26
CA PRO A 392 22.95 15.77 -9.86
C PRO A 392 22.68 17.08 -9.11
N MET A 393 23.63 17.52 -8.28
CA MET A 393 23.48 18.72 -7.45
C MET A 393 23.52 20.00 -8.28
N LEU A 394 24.33 20.05 -9.35
CA LEU A 394 24.33 21.17 -10.30
C LEU A 394 22.99 21.32 -11.01
N GLY A 395 22.37 20.20 -11.41
CA GLY A 395 21.03 20.20 -11.99
C GLY A 395 19.97 20.72 -11.00
N SER A 396 20.01 20.25 -9.76
CA SER A 396 19.11 20.73 -8.70
C SER A 396 19.33 22.21 -8.38
N ALA A 397 20.59 22.66 -8.30
CA ALA A 397 20.94 24.06 -8.02
C ALA A 397 20.47 25.01 -9.12
N ALA A 398 20.54 24.59 -10.39
CA ALA A 398 20.03 25.35 -11.53
C ALA A 398 18.51 25.51 -11.48
N LEU A 399 17.79 24.52 -10.94
CA LEU A 399 16.33 24.49 -10.88
C LEU A 399 15.73 25.01 -9.57
N ALA A 400 16.52 25.15 -8.50
CA ALA A 400 16.05 25.52 -7.17
C ALA A 400 15.27 26.86 -7.14
N GLY A 401 15.65 27.83 -7.98
CA GLY A 401 14.97 29.13 -8.07
C GLY A 401 13.67 29.13 -8.90
N LEU A 402 13.31 28.00 -9.52
CA LEU A 402 12.21 27.87 -10.49
C LEU A 402 11.08 26.96 -9.99
N ALA A 403 11.17 26.44 -8.76
CA ALA A 403 10.24 25.45 -8.20
C ALA A 403 8.79 25.94 -8.04
N ALA A 404 8.55 27.25 -8.02
CA ALA A 404 7.23 27.86 -7.80
C ALA A 404 6.43 28.15 -9.09
N GLY A 405 6.96 27.86 -10.28
CA GLY A 405 6.29 28.18 -11.56
C GLY A 405 6.19 26.98 -12.50
N GLY A 406 5.13 26.92 -13.32
CA GLY A 406 4.88 25.89 -14.35
C GLY A 406 5.94 25.74 -15.45
N SER A 407 7.12 26.35 -15.27
CA SER A 407 8.27 26.38 -16.18
C SER A 407 9.33 25.31 -15.89
N TYR A 408 9.16 24.50 -14.83
CA TYR A 408 10.15 23.51 -14.37
C TYR A 408 10.56 22.49 -15.45
N ALA A 409 9.60 21.99 -16.24
CA ALA A 409 9.88 21.01 -17.30
C ALA A 409 10.76 21.58 -18.42
N THR A 410 10.49 22.83 -18.85
CA THR A 410 11.31 23.52 -19.86
C THR A 410 12.72 23.80 -19.32
N ALA A 411 12.82 24.25 -18.06
CA ALA A 411 14.09 24.52 -17.41
C ALA A 411 14.95 23.24 -17.26
N SER A 412 14.35 22.11 -16.86
CA SER A 412 15.02 20.80 -16.76
C SER A 412 15.50 20.29 -18.12
N ALA A 413 14.70 20.51 -19.18
CA ALA A 413 15.11 20.22 -20.55
C ALA A 413 16.32 21.06 -20.98
N VAL A 414 16.38 22.34 -20.62
CA VAL A 414 17.56 23.18 -20.89
C VAL A 414 18.79 22.64 -20.16
N VAL A 415 18.70 22.31 -18.87
CA VAL A 415 19.83 21.72 -18.11
C VAL A 415 20.33 20.43 -18.75
N SER A 416 19.41 19.55 -19.16
CA SER A 416 19.76 18.29 -19.84
C SER A 416 20.40 18.53 -21.21
N SER A 417 19.90 19.51 -21.97
CA SER A 417 20.50 19.94 -23.23
C SER A 417 21.93 20.44 -23.01
N THR A 418 22.13 21.31 -22.01
CA THR A 418 23.44 21.85 -21.63
C THR A 418 24.42 20.74 -21.27
N ARG A 419 23.98 19.68 -20.57
CA ARG A 419 24.81 18.51 -20.30
C ARG A 419 25.28 17.82 -21.58
N GLN A 420 24.40 17.66 -22.57
CA GLN A 420 24.75 17.05 -23.87
C GLN A 420 25.69 17.96 -24.68
N LEU A 421 25.52 19.28 -24.61
CA LEU A 421 26.50 20.22 -25.18
C LEU A 421 27.88 20.04 -24.56
N GLY A 422 27.93 19.88 -23.24
CA GLY A 422 29.17 19.61 -22.53
C GLY A 422 29.79 18.29 -22.99
N ALA A 423 29.00 17.24 -23.20
CA ALA A 423 29.47 15.98 -23.76
C ALA A 423 30.17 16.15 -25.12
N VAL A 424 29.55 16.92 -26.03
CA VAL A 424 30.12 17.21 -27.36
C VAL A 424 31.46 17.93 -27.24
N ILE A 425 31.53 18.99 -26.44
CA ILE A 425 32.74 19.77 -26.24
C ILE A 425 33.83 18.91 -25.57
N GLY A 426 33.47 18.14 -24.55
CA GLY A 426 34.40 17.27 -23.83
C GLY A 426 35.03 16.21 -24.71
N ILE A 427 34.22 15.52 -25.53
CA ILE A 427 34.72 14.52 -26.48
C ILE A 427 35.60 15.19 -27.54
N ALA A 428 35.17 16.34 -28.09
CA ALA A 428 35.97 17.08 -29.08
C ALA A 428 37.33 17.54 -28.52
N LEU A 429 37.35 18.13 -27.32
CA LEU A 429 38.57 18.55 -26.63
C LEU A 429 39.47 17.35 -26.29
N LEU A 430 38.88 16.23 -25.87
CA LEU A 430 39.65 15.02 -25.63
C LEU A 430 40.33 14.54 -26.93
N VAL A 431 39.61 14.52 -28.04
CA VAL A 431 40.16 14.13 -29.36
C VAL A 431 41.31 15.06 -29.77
N ILE A 432 41.20 16.37 -29.53
CA ILE A 432 42.30 17.32 -29.76
C ILE A 432 43.52 17.00 -28.88
N VAL A 433 43.29 16.75 -27.59
CA VAL A 433 44.37 16.53 -26.60
C VAL A 433 45.05 15.16 -26.77
N VAL A 434 44.28 14.15 -27.16
CA VAL A 434 44.76 12.78 -27.41
C VAL A 434 45.41 12.68 -28.79
N GLY A 435 44.84 13.32 -29.82
CA GLY A 435 45.34 13.29 -31.20
C GLY A 435 45.55 11.87 -31.74
N THR A 436 46.49 11.72 -32.68
CA THR A 436 47.02 10.42 -33.13
C THR A 436 48.26 10.04 -32.31
N PRO A 437 48.20 9.04 -31.41
CA PRO A 437 49.34 8.70 -30.57
C PRO A 437 50.53 8.18 -31.40
N ALA A 438 51.72 8.72 -31.18
CA ALA A 438 52.95 8.12 -31.68
C ALA A 438 53.18 6.75 -31.00
N HIS A 439 53.78 5.79 -31.72
CA HIS A 439 54.03 4.44 -31.20
C HIS A 439 54.87 4.53 -29.90
N GLY A 440 54.32 4.06 -28.77
CA GLY A 440 54.96 4.09 -27.44
C GLY A 440 54.57 5.25 -26.52
N ALA A 441 53.80 6.24 -26.97
CA ALA A 441 53.39 7.41 -26.17
C ALA A 441 51.93 7.36 -25.64
N THR A 442 51.22 6.25 -25.87
CA THR A 442 49.77 6.11 -25.58
C THR A 442 49.41 6.40 -24.13
N GLU A 443 50.24 5.98 -23.16
CA GLU A 443 50.03 6.25 -21.74
C GLU A 443 50.08 7.75 -21.41
N GLN A 444 51.16 8.43 -21.83
CA GLN A 444 51.37 9.86 -21.60
C GLN A 444 50.24 10.70 -22.22
N THR A 445 49.80 10.31 -23.41
CA THR A 445 48.73 10.98 -24.15
C THR A 445 47.38 10.83 -23.44
N LEU A 446 47.05 9.64 -22.92
CA LEU A 446 45.81 9.42 -22.16
C LEU A 446 45.82 10.11 -20.79
N ARG A 447 46.99 10.26 -20.14
CA ARG A 447 47.12 11.07 -18.93
C ARG A 447 46.69 12.52 -19.16
N ARG A 448 46.94 13.09 -20.35
CA ARG A 448 46.47 14.45 -20.69
C ARG A 448 44.94 14.54 -20.71
N GLY A 449 44.25 13.46 -21.04
CA GLY A 449 42.78 13.36 -20.93
C GLY A 449 42.31 13.47 -19.47
N TRP A 450 43.01 12.84 -18.52
CA TRP A 450 42.73 13.02 -17.09
C TRP A 450 43.05 14.44 -16.61
N VAL A 451 44.12 15.06 -17.10
CA VAL A 451 44.45 16.47 -16.79
C VAL A 451 43.33 17.40 -17.28
N LEU A 452 42.86 17.23 -18.52
CA LEU A 452 41.74 18.01 -19.06
C LEU A 452 40.50 17.90 -18.17
N ALA A 453 40.13 16.68 -17.77
CA ALA A 453 39.01 16.46 -16.86
C ALA A 453 39.25 17.11 -15.49
N ALA A 454 40.47 17.02 -14.94
CA ALA A 454 40.82 17.62 -13.65
C ALA A 454 40.69 19.15 -13.68
N VAL A 455 41.14 19.78 -14.77
CA VAL A 455 40.97 21.22 -14.98
C VAL A 455 39.49 21.60 -15.03
N CYS A 456 38.65 20.83 -15.73
CA CYS A 456 37.21 21.09 -15.74
C CYS A 456 36.60 21.06 -14.34
N PHE A 457 36.94 20.07 -13.50
CA PHE A 457 36.38 19.99 -12.15
C PHE A 457 36.99 21.02 -11.18
N ALA A 458 38.25 21.41 -11.35
CA ALA A 458 38.82 22.55 -10.64
C ALA A 458 38.08 23.85 -10.98
N VAL A 459 37.78 24.08 -12.27
CA VAL A 459 36.96 25.23 -12.72
C VAL A 459 35.55 25.15 -12.13
N VAL A 460 34.95 23.97 -12.02
CA VAL A 460 33.64 23.80 -11.37
C VAL A 460 33.70 24.10 -9.88
N ALA A 461 34.77 23.72 -9.18
CA ALA A 461 34.96 24.03 -7.76
C ALA A 461 35.10 25.55 -7.54
N ILE A 462 35.91 26.23 -8.36
CA ILE A 462 36.10 27.69 -8.31
C ILE A 462 34.80 28.40 -8.67
N GLY A 463 34.18 28.02 -9.79
CA GLY A 463 32.93 28.61 -10.25
C GLY A 463 31.75 28.29 -9.34
N GLY A 464 31.82 27.24 -8.52
CA GLY A 464 30.86 26.94 -7.47
C GLY A 464 30.73 28.04 -6.42
N VAL A 465 31.74 28.90 -6.25
CA VAL A 465 31.67 30.11 -5.41
C VAL A 465 30.65 31.12 -5.95
N LEU A 466 30.41 31.11 -7.27
CA LEU A 466 29.46 32.00 -7.97
C LEU A 466 28.01 31.52 -7.84
N LEU A 467 27.77 30.28 -7.41
CA LEU A 467 26.44 29.83 -6.97
C LEU A 467 26.09 30.64 -5.70
N GLY A 468 25.21 31.62 -5.84
CA GLY A 468 24.81 32.48 -4.72
C GLY A 468 24.34 31.66 -3.51
N ARG A 469 24.48 32.20 -2.28
CA ARG A 469 23.83 31.63 -1.10
C ARG A 469 22.32 31.67 -1.33
N THR A 470 21.74 30.58 -1.80
CA THR A 470 20.28 30.46 -1.96
C THR A 470 19.66 30.59 -0.57
N ARG A 471 19.23 31.82 -0.24
CA ARG A 471 18.45 32.12 0.95
C ARG A 471 17.18 31.28 0.85
N ARG A 472 16.82 30.60 1.94
CA ARG A 472 15.52 29.93 2.10
C ARG A 472 14.44 30.78 1.43
N VAL A 473 13.81 30.26 0.39
CA VAL A 473 12.36 30.47 0.32
C VAL A 473 11.89 29.79 1.59
N ALA A 474 11.54 30.59 2.60
CA ALA A 474 10.82 30.05 3.75
C ALA A 474 9.74 29.17 3.14
N ALA A 475 9.66 27.91 3.56
CA ALA A 475 8.46 27.15 3.30
C ALA A 475 7.33 28.13 3.62
N MET A 476 6.53 28.50 2.60
CA MET A 476 5.26 29.12 2.91
C MET A 476 4.69 28.21 3.99
N PRO A 477 4.31 28.75 5.16
CA PRO A 477 3.54 27.98 6.12
C PRO A 477 2.55 27.24 5.27
N ALA A 478 2.51 25.91 5.39
CA ALA A 478 1.48 25.09 4.78
C ALA A 478 0.23 25.95 4.92
N GLU A 479 -0.29 26.41 3.78
CA GLU A 479 -1.49 27.23 3.78
C GLU A 479 -2.39 26.39 4.64
N SER A 480 -2.68 26.91 5.84
CA SER A 480 -3.68 26.31 6.69
C SER A 480 -4.78 26.10 5.69
N GLU A 481 -5.16 24.85 5.46
CA GLU A 481 -6.52 24.60 5.09
C GLU A 481 -7.27 25.26 6.25
N LEU A 482 -7.57 26.56 6.06
CA LEU A 482 -8.77 27.16 6.57
C LEU A 482 -9.78 26.06 6.29
N PRO A 483 -10.28 25.38 7.33
CA PRO A 483 -11.24 24.32 7.12
C PRO A 483 -12.25 24.92 6.16
N LEU A 484 -12.46 24.26 5.03
CA LEU A 484 -13.54 24.57 4.13
C LEU A 484 -14.72 24.83 5.06
N ARG A 485 -15.10 26.10 5.21
CA ARG A 485 -16.40 26.48 5.73
C ARG A 485 -17.33 25.96 4.64
N LEU A 486 -17.64 24.67 4.73
CA LEU A 486 -19.00 24.25 4.54
C LEU A 486 -19.76 25.20 5.43
N ASP A 487 -20.48 26.14 4.82
CA ASP A 487 -21.54 26.84 5.51
C ASP A 487 -22.35 25.72 6.19
N SER A 488 -22.16 25.60 7.50
CA SER A 488 -23.06 24.85 8.33
C SER A 488 -24.45 25.35 7.94
N PRO A 489 -25.43 24.47 7.65
CA PRO A 489 -26.80 24.93 7.60
C PRO A 489 -27.02 25.75 8.87
N GLU A 490 -27.57 26.96 8.71
CA GLU A 490 -27.82 27.88 9.81
C GLU A 490 -28.31 27.09 11.04
N PRO A 491 -27.83 27.40 12.26
CA PRO A 491 -28.37 26.81 13.46
C PRO A 491 -29.82 27.30 13.62
N GLY A 492 -30.74 26.63 12.93
CA GLY A 492 -32.13 26.57 13.33
C GLY A 492 -32.12 25.96 14.72
N SER A 493 -32.27 26.82 15.73
CA SER A 493 -32.63 26.50 17.11
C SER A 493 -32.17 25.11 17.57
N ALA A 494 -30.96 25.02 18.12
CA ALA A 494 -30.55 23.89 18.93
C ALA A 494 -31.68 23.58 19.94
N PRO A 495 -32.21 22.33 20.01
CA PRO A 495 -32.86 21.88 21.23
C PRO A 495 -31.81 22.04 22.33
N GLY A 496 -32.21 22.67 23.44
CA GLY A 496 -31.30 23.13 24.49
C GLY A 496 -30.33 22.06 24.97
N ILE A 497 -29.25 22.52 25.60
CA ILE A 497 -28.41 21.75 26.50
C ILE A 497 -29.31 20.76 27.23
N VAL A 498 -29.27 19.49 26.83
CA VAL A 498 -29.89 18.41 27.57
C VAL A 498 -29.03 18.31 28.81
N SER A 499 -29.55 18.88 29.90
CA SER A 499 -29.14 18.59 31.26
C SER A 499 -28.76 17.10 31.34
N LEU A 500 -27.68 16.77 32.04
CA LEU A 500 -27.42 15.41 32.50
C LEU A 500 -28.77 14.77 32.89
N PRO A 501 -29.14 13.58 32.36
CA PRO A 501 -30.40 12.96 32.72
C PRO A 501 -30.47 12.89 34.24
N ALA A 502 -31.65 13.23 34.79
CA ALA A 502 -31.85 13.35 36.22
C ALA A 502 -31.39 12.06 36.93
N ILE A 503 -30.28 12.14 37.65
CA ILE A 503 -29.84 11.07 38.55
C ILE A 503 -30.91 11.00 39.65
N SER A 504 -31.86 10.08 39.52
CA SER A 504 -32.89 9.85 40.54
C SER A 504 -32.24 9.21 41.76
N ARG A 505 -32.29 9.92 42.88
CA ARG A 505 -31.91 9.42 44.20
C ARG A 505 -33.09 8.67 44.79
N SER A 506 -32.99 7.35 44.90
CA SER A 506 -33.97 6.55 45.64
C SER A 506 -33.42 6.20 47.02
N GLY A 507 -34.16 6.56 48.07
CA GLY A 507 -33.87 6.15 49.45
C GLY A 507 -34.18 4.66 49.62
N ALA A 508 -33.28 3.94 50.30
CA ALA A 508 -33.41 2.52 50.54
C ALA A 508 -34.59 2.19 51.47
N GLU A 509 -35.78 1.94 50.92
CA GLU A 509 -36.88 1.26 51.63
C GLU A 509 -37.12 -0.12 51.00
N GLY A 510 -36.69 -1.19 51.70
CA GLY A 510 -37.14 -2.55 51.41
C GLY A 510 -36.06 -3.65 51.31
N GLY A 511 -35.77 -4.31 52.43
CA GLY A 511 -35.74 -5.79 52.53
C GLY A 511 -34.61 -6.64 51.91
N VAL A 512 -33.65 -6.14 51.14
CA VAL A 512 -32.55 -6.97 50.59
C VAL A 512 -31.21 -6.27 50.77
N ASP A 513 -30.23 -6.97 51.35
CA ASP A 513 -28.88 -6.45 51.61
C ASP A 513 -28.24 -5.88 50.32
N PRO A 514 -28.03 -4.55 50.21
CA PRO A 514 -27.58 -3.92 48.96
C PRO A 514 -26.10 -4.15 48.67
N LEU A 515 -25.31 -4.56 49.67
CA LEU A 515 -23.85 -4.66 49.57
C LEU A 515 -23.29 -6.06 49.88
N GLY A 516 -23.94 -6.83 50.77
CA GLY A 516 -23.39 -8.08 51.31
C GLY A 516 -23.31 -9.27 50.36
N GLY A 517 -23.60 -9.09 49.06
CA GLY A 517 -23.43 -10.09 48.02
C GLY A 517 -22.48 -9.69 46.89
N LEU A 518 -21.80 -8.54 47.01
CA LEU A 518 -20.88 -8.05 45.96
C LEU A 518 -19.46 -8.56 46.23
N PRO A 519 -18.76 -9.11 45.22
CA PRO A 519 -17.42 -9.70 45.39
C PRO A 519 -16.39 -8.77 46.05
N LEU A 520 -16.47 -7.46 45.77
CA LEU A 520 -15.58 -6.45 46.34
C LEU A 520 -15.68 -6.33 47.87
N PHE A 521 -16.86 -6.62 48.43
CA PHE A 521 -17.17 -6.40 49.85
C PHE A 521 -17.33 -7.71 50.65
N ALA A 522 -17.17 -8.87 50.01
CA ALA A 522 -17.39 -10.18 50.62
C ALA A 522 -16.41 -10.55 51.74
N GLY A 523 -15.30 -9.81 51.90
CA GLY A 523 -14.28 -10.02 52.93
C GLY A 523 -14.23 -8.94 54.02
N LEU A 524 -15.17 -8.00 54.03
CA LEU A 524 -15.22 -6.92 55.02
C LEU A 524 -15.90 -7.36 56.31
N ASP A 525 -15.46 -6.79 57.43
CA ASP A 525 -16.09 -7.04 58.72
C ASP A 525 -17.54 -6.48 58.75
N PRO A 526 -18.44 -7.09 59.54
CA PRO A 526 -19.85 -6.69 59.58
C PRO A 526 -20.09 -5.22 59.97
N ILE A 527 -19.18 -4.62 60.73
CA ILE A 527 -19.28 -3.23 61.18
C ILE A 527 -18.94 -2.30 60.00
N CYS A 528 -17.84 -2.54 59.29
CA CYS A 528 -17.47 -1.77 58.10
C CYS A 528 -18.51 -1.90 56.98
N LEU A 529 -19.12 -3.09 56.80
CA LEU A 529 -20.26 -3.28 55.88
C LEU A 529 -21.48 -2.43 56.29
N SER A 530 -21.75 -2.27 57.60
CA SER A 530 -22.85 -1.44 58.08
C SER A 530 -22.61 0.06 57.87
N GLU A 531 -21.38 0.54 58.09
CA GLU A 531 -20.99 1.94 57.83
C GLU A 531 -21.00 2.28 56.33
N LEU A 532 -20.58 1.33 55.49
CA LEU A 532 -20.68 1.41 54.02
C LEU A 532 -22.13 1.52 53.56
N ARG A 533 -23.07 0.79 54.18
CA ARG A 533 -24.51 0.84 53.87
C ARG A 533 -25.10 2.22 54.16
N GLU A 534 -24.71 2.87 55.25
CA GLU A 534 -25.21 4.21 55.59
C GLU A 534 -24.68 5.30 54.64
N CYS A 535 -23.49 5.09 54.04
CA CYS A 535 -22.85 6.09 53.18
C CYS A 535 -23.08 5.87 51.68
N ALA A 536 -23.50 4.69 51.25
CA ALA A 536 -23.67 4.33 49.84
C ALA A 536 -24.86 5.06 49.18
N GLU A 537 -24.59 5.86 48.13
CA GLU A 537 -25.64 6.49 47.32
C GLU A 537 -26.01 5.58 46.14
N GLN A 538 -27.29 5.23 45.97
CA GLN A 538 -27.76 4.48 44.82
C GLN A 538 -27.99 5.41 43.62
N ILE A 539 -27.46 5.03 42.46
CA ILE A 539 -27.60 5.76 41.20
C ILE A 539 -28.28 4.87 40.17
N GLU A 540 -29.23 5.44 39.45
CA GLU A 540 -29.90 4.80 38.33
C GLU A 540 -29.48 5.45 37.02
N LEU A 541 -29.09 4.61 36.06
CA LEU A 541 -28.77 5.00 34.69
C LEU A 541 -29.70 4.28 33.73
N GLU A 542 -30.35 5.03 32.87
CA GLU A 542 -31.13 4.47 31.77
C GLU A 542 -30.21 3.94 30.67
N ALA A 543 -30.67 2.92 29.94
CA ALA A 543 -29.97 2.39 28.78
C ALA A 543 -29.57 3.50 27.78
N GLY A 544 -28.29 3.58 27.41
CA GLY A 544 -27.73 4.56 26.48
C GLY A 544 -27.18 5.83 27.13
N SER A 545 -27.50 6.09 28.41
CA SER A 545 -26.98 7.27 29.14
C SER A 545 -25.51 7.11 29.53
N TYR A 546 -24.78 8.24 29.59
CA TYR A 546 -23.40 8.27 30.06
C TYR A 546 -23.36 8.51 31.57
N LEU A 547 -22.54 7.73 32.28
CA LEU A 547 -22.22 7.98 33.68
C LEU A 547 -21.21 9.14 33.81
N PHE A 548 -20.18 9.17 32.95
CA PHE A 548 -19.23 10.27 32.78
C PHE A 548 -18.45 10.12 31.47
N HIS A 549 -17.76 11.18 31.05
CA HIS A 549 -16.90 11.22 29.85
C HIS A 549 -15.41 11.22 30.20
N ALA A 550 -14.58 10.75 29.26
CA ALA A 550 -13.13 10.84 29.36
C ALA A 550 -12.70 12.31 29.48
N GLY A 551 -11.84 12.62 30.44
CA GLY A 551 -11.39 13.97 30.78
C GLY A 551 -12.18 14.65 31.90
N ASP A 552 -13.33 14.11 32.31
CA ASP A 552 -14.08 14.63 33.46
C ASP A 552 -13.28 14.51 34.76
N ALA A 553 -13.61 15.35 35.75
CA ALA A 553 -13.02 15.24 37.09
C ALA A 553 -13.40 13.90 37.75
N SER A 554 -12.49 13.35 38.56
CA SER A 554 -12.72 12.10 39.27
C SER A 554 -12.82 12.33 40.77
N ASP A 555 -14.01 12.15 41.34
CA ASP A 555 -14.30 12.37 42.76
C ASP A 555 -14.97 11.17 43.45
N SER A 556 -15.29 10.12 42.68
CA SER A 556 -16.15 9.01 43.11
C SER A 556 -15.83 7.71 42.39
N LEU A 557 -16.10 6.61 43.10
CA LEU A 557 -16.01 5.21 42.72
C LEU A 557 -17.45 4.68 42.59
N TYR A 558 -17.71 3.83 41.59
CA TYR A 558 -19.01 3.20 41.38
C TYR A 558 -18.89 1.69 41.31
N VAL A 559 -19.83 0.98 41.94
CA VAL A 559 -19.95 -0.49 41.90
C VAL A 559 -21.26 -0.87 41.21
N VAL A 560 -21.19 -1.71 40.19
CA VAL A 560 -22.38 -2.17 39.44
C VAL A 560 -23.18 -3.15 40.30
N ARG A 561 -24.40 -2.78 40.69
CA ARG A 561 -25.30 -3.67 41.43
C ARG A 561 -26.08 -4.56 40.47
N SER A 562 -26.67 -3.98 39.44
CA SER A 562 -27.40 -4.67 38.37
C SER A 562 -27.30 -3.85 37.08
N GLY A 563 -27.48 -4.49 35.92
CA GLY A 563 -27.30 -3.86 34.61
C GLY A 563 -25.93 -4.12 33.99
N ARG A 564 -25.54 -3.29 33.02
CA ARG A 564 -24.32 -3.46 32.22
C ARG A 564 -23.81 -2.11 31.70
N LEU A 565 -22.52 -1.86 31.83
CA LEU A 565 -21.84 -0.65 31.37
C LEU A 565 -20.79 -0.97 30.29
N GLN A 566 -20.52 -0.01 29.41
CA GLN A 566 -19.45 -0.02 28.42
C GLN A 566 -18.40 1.04 28.77
N VAL A 567 -17.14 0.63 28.70
CA VAL A 567 -15.97 1.52 28.79
C VAL A 567 -15.54 1.90 27.38
N LEU A 568 -15.47 3.20 27.09
CA LEU A 568 -15.22 3.76 25.77
C LEU A 568 -13.94 4.62 25.81
N GLN A 569 -12.97 4.31 24.96
CA GLN A 569 -11.81 5.17 24.68
C GLN A 569 -11.81 5.56 23.20
N ASN A 570 -11.83 6.86 22.90
CA ASN A 570 -11.93 7.38 21.53
C ASN A 570 -13.11 6.76 20.74
N ASP A 571 -14.28 6.63 21.39
CA ASP A 571 -15.49 5.98 20.87
C ASP A 571 -15.37 4.47 20.54
N VAL A 572 -14.27 3.82 20.94
CA VAL A 572 -14.09 2.38 20.83
C VAL A 572 -14.37 1.73 22.19
N VAL A 573 -15.23 0.70 22.20
CA VAL A 573 -15.51 -0.09 23.40
C VAL A 573 -14.28 -0.92 23.76
N THR A 574 -13.69 -0.66 24.92
CA THR A 574 -12.50 -1.36 25.41
C THR A 574 -12.83 -2.50 26.35
N THR A 575 -13.86 -2.35 27.19
CA THR A 575 -14.39 -3.42 28.05
C THR A 575 -15.86 -3.18 28.40
N GLU A 576 -16.58 -4.25 28.71
CA GLU A 576 -17.89 -4.16 29.36
C GLU A 576 -17.74 -4.46 30.85
N LEU A 577 -18.60 -3.85 31.66
CA LEU A 577 -18.65 -4.05 33.10
C LEU A 577 -20.04 -4.56 33.50
N GLY A 578 -20.08 -5.68 34.20
CA GLY A 578 -21.28 -6.30 34.74
C GLY A 578 -21.37 -6.21 36.26
N ARG A 579 -22.34 -6.90 36.84
CA ARG A 579 -22.61 -6.93 38.28
C ARG A 579 -21.37 -7.30 39.09
N GLY A 580 -21.11 -6.53 40.17
CA GLY A 580 -19.98 -6.71 41.06
C GLY A 580 -18.69 -6.02 40.60
N GLU A 581 -18.64 -5.53 39.37
CA GLU A 581 -17.47 -4.83 38.85
C GLU A 581 -17.46 -3.35 39.22
N VAL A 582 -16.25 -2.79 39.20
CA VAL A 582 -15.93 -1.47 39.75
C VAL A 582 -15.52 -0.51 38.64
N VAL A 583 -15.92 0.76 38.74
CA VAL A 583 -15.49 1.80 37.80
C VAL A 583 -15.19 3.12 38.48
N GLY A 584 -14.14 3.80 38.01
CA GLY A 584 -13.71 5.09 38.54
C GLY A 584 -12.71 5.00 39.69
N GLU A 585 -12.23 3.79 39.99
CA GLU A 585 -11.28 3.49 41.07
C GLU A 585 -9.93 4.19 40.90
N LEU A 586 -9.48 4.32 39.65
CA LEU A 586 -8.13 4.81 39.34
C LEU A 586 -8.01 6.30 39.65
N GLY A 587 -8.98 7.11 39.22
CA GLY A 587 -8.99 8.53 39.54
C GLY A 587 -9.25 8.82 41.02
N LEU A 588 -9.84 7.88 41.78
CA LEU A 588 -9.98 8.01 43.23
C LEU A 588 -8.63 7.84 43.96
N LEU A 589 -7.78 6.94 43.47
CA LEU A 589 -6.50 6.58 44.10
C LEU A 589 -5.34 7.51 43.72
N ILE A 590 -5.27 7.97 42.47
CA ILE A 590 -4.16 8.79 41.96
C ILE A 590 -4.55 10.23 41.60
N ASP A 591 -5.78 10.64 41.88
CA ASP A 591 -6.30 12.00 41.64
C ASP A 591 -6.18 12.46 40.17
N ALA A 592 -6.35 11.51 39.24
CA ALA A 592 -6.28 11.75 37.81
C ALA A 592 -7.69 11.95 37.20
N PRO A 593 -7.82 12.72 36.10
CA PRO A 593 -9.08 12.83 35.36
C PRO A 593 -9.52 11.47 34.81
N ARG A 594 -10.82 11.32 34.51
CA ARG A 594 -11.40 10.07 33.99
C ARG A 594 -10.68 9.65 32.69
N SER A 595 -10.16 8.43 32.65
CA SER A 595 -9.37 7.92 31.53
C SER A 595 -10.20 7.37 30.36
N ALA A 596 -11.50 7.18 30.56
CA ALA A 596 -12.44 6.64 29.58
C ALA A 596 -13.86 7.16 29.85
N SER A 597 -14.70 7.16 28.82
CA SER A 597 -16.13 7.45 28.94
C SER A 597 -16.89 6.18 29.33
N ILE A 598 -17.92 6.29 30.16
CA ILE A 598 -18.72 5.14 30.62
C ILE A 598 -20.16 5.33 30.19
N ARG A 599 -20.73 4.33 29.51
CA ARG A 599 -22.11 4.36 29.01
C ARG A 599 -22.89 3.12 29.44
N ALA A 600 -24.13 3.29 29.87
CA ALA A 600 -25.01 2.17 30.19
C ALA A 600 -25.50 1.46 28.92
N VAL A 601 -25.36 0.14 28.87
CA VAL A 601 -25.86 -0.71 27.76
C VAL A 601 -27.33 -1.01 27.95
N ARG A 602 -27.73 -1.30 29.20
CA ARG A 602 -29.09 -1.53 29.66
C ARG A 602 -29.34 -0.71 30.93
N ASP A 603 -30.58 -0.62 31.38
CA ASP A 603 -30.89 0.05 32.65
C ASP A 603 -29.99 -0.53 33.75
N THR A 604 -29.24 0.35 34.41
CA THR A 604 -28.16 -0.03 35.33
C THR A 604 -28.34 0.66 36.66
N THR A 605 -28.22 -0.11 37.74
CA THR A 605 -28.19 0.39 39.10
C THR A 605 -26.77 0.30 39.64
N LEU A 606 -26.25 1.43 40.11
CA LEU A 606 -24.91 1.57 40.66
C LEU A 606 -24.98 1.96 42.13
N VAL A 607 -23.94 1.60 42.87
CA VAL A 607 -23.63 2.18 44.18
C VAL A 607 -22.47 3.14 44.01
N ARG A 608 -22.65 4.42 44.37
CA ARG A 608 -21.60 5.45 44.38
C ARG A 608 -21.00 5.59 45.76
N LEU A 609 -19.67 5.67 45.79
CA LEU A 609 -18.86 6.01 46.95
C LEU A 609 -17.97 7.21 46.58
N THR A 610 -18.16 8.33 47.26
CA THR A 610 -17.30 9.51 47.08
C THR A 610 -15.94 9.31 47.74
N LYS A 611 -14.91 10.07 47.33
CA LYS A 611 -13.57 10.03 47.94
C LYS A 611 -13.61 10.23 49.45
N ALA A 612 -14.37 11.21 49.93
CA ALA A 612 -14.51 11.48 51.37
C ALA A 612 -15.19 10.34 52.15
N GLN A 613 -16.08 9.58 51.51
CA GLN A 613 -16.69 8.39 52.11
C GLN A 613 -15.73 7.21 52.06
N PHE A 614 -15.02 7.02 50.94
CA PHE A 614 -14.00 5.99 50.78
C PHE A 614 -12.87 6.14 51.81
N ASP A 615 -12.36 7.36 52.02
CA ASP A 615 -11.28 7.62 52.98
C ASP A 615 -11.67 7.26 54.43
N LYS A 616 -12.97 7.30 54.77
CA LYS A 616 -13.46 6.90 56.10
C LYS A 616 -13.48 5.38 56.30
N ILE A 617 -13.69 4.63 55.22
CA ILE A 617 -13.83 3.16 55.23
C ILE A 617 -12.57 2.45 54.73
N ALA A 618 -11.56 3.20 54.29
CA ALA A 618 -10.32 2.70 53.71
C ALA A 618 -9.47 1.98 54.78
N ASN A 619 -9.75 0.69 54.98
CA ASN A 619 -8.89 -0.20 55.75
C ASN A 619 -7.91 -0.95 54.80
N PRO A 620 -6.85 -1.60 55.33
CA PRO A 620 -5.91 -2.36 54.53
C PRO A 620 -6.58 -3.41 53.62
N SER A 621 -7.68 -4.02 54.09
CA SER A 621 -8.44 -5.04 53.37
C SER A 621 -9.14 -4.50 52.11
N VAL A 622 -9.77 -3.32 52.21
CA VAL A 622 -10.43 -2.62 51.08
C VAL A 622 -9.38 -2.17 50.06
N LEU A 623 -8.26 -1.62 50.53
CA LEU A 623 -7.15 -1.24 49.65
C LEU A 623 -6.55 -2.46 48.94
N GLU A 624 -6.35 -3.59 49.65
CA GLU A 624 -5.85 -4.82 49.05
C GLU A 624 -6.81 -5.34 47.96
N ALA A 625 -8.12 -5.31 48.21
CA ALA A 625 -9.13 -5.71 47.22
C ALA A 625 -9.09 -4.81 45.97
N LEU A 626 -8.97 -3.49 46.14
CA LEU A 626 -8.84 -2.52 45.04
C LEU A 626 -7.53 -2.68 44.27
N VAL A 627 -6.41 -2.87 44.97
CA VAL A 627 -5.11 -3.14 44.36
C VAL A 627 -5.15 -4.46 43.59
N ARG A 628 -5.84 -5.48 44.09
CA ARG A 628 -6.03 -6.75 43.39
C ARG A 628 -6.86 -6.57 42.13
N VAL A 629 -7.93 -5.76 42.16
CA VAL A 629 -8.74 -5.43 40.98
C VAL A 629 -7.89 -4.67 39.95
N LEU A 630 -7.11 -3.67 40.37
CA LEU A 630 -6.22 -2.91 39.50
C LEU A 630 -5.08 -3.75 38.93
N ALA A 631 -4.46 -4.60 39.75
CA ALA A 631 -3.40 -5.52 39.34
C ALA A 631 -3.96 -6.54 38.33
N THR A 632 -5.16 -7.07 38.57
CA THR A 632 -5.86 -7.95 37.64
C THR A 632 -6.13 -7.22 36.33
N ARG A 633 -6.61 -5.96 36.35
CA ARG A 633 -6.82 -5.15 35.15
C ARG A 633 -5.53 -4.81 34.41
N LEU A 634 -4.43 -4.54 35.11
CA LEU A 634 -3.11 -4.28 34.51
C LEU A 634 -2.50 -5.54 33.91
N HIS A 635 -2.69 -6.69 34.55
CA HIS A 635 -2.16 -7.97 34.08
C HIS A 635 -3.02 -8.56 32.94
N GLN A 636 -4.33 -8.31 32.96
CA GLN A 636 -5.28 -8.70 31.93
C GLN A 636 -5.50 -7.61 30.87
N ALA A 637 -4.82 -6.45 30.96
CA ALA A 637 -4.91 -5.38 29.97
C ALA A 637 -4.46 -5.95 28.61
N PRO A 638 -5.39 -6.20 27.67
CA PRO A 638 -5.00 -6.81 26.43
C PRO A 638 -4.15 -5.81 25.62
N PRO A 639 -3.26 -6.28 24.73
CA PRO A 639 -2.74 -5.40 23.70
C PRO A 639 -3.92 -4.74 22.96
N PRO A 640 -3.78 -3.52 22.42
CA PRO A 640 -4.88 -2.69 21.89
C PRO A 640 -5.72 -3.31 20.75
N ALA A 641 -5.49 -4.57 20.41
CA ALA A 641 -6.14 -5.35 19.35
C ALA A 641 -7.02 -6.51 19.83
N VAL A 642 -7.13 -6.79 21.14
CA VAL A 642 -7.98 -7.90 21.64
C VAL A 642 -9.32 -7.35 22.14
N PRO A 643 -10.46 -7.85 21.63
CA PRO A 643 -11.76 -7.52 22.20
C PRO A 643 -11.85 -8.03 23.64
N PRO A 644 -12.44 -7.27 24.57
CA PRO A 644 -12.64 -7.70 25.96
C PRO A 644 -13.48 -8.99 26.02
N ALA A 645 -13.21 -9.82 27.04
CA ALA A 645 -14.11 -10.92 27.38
C ALA A 645 -15.47 -10.32 27.76
N SER A 646 -16.51 -10.60 26.98
CA SER A 646 -17.85 -10.09 27.25
C SER A 646 -18.44 -10.78 28.48
N THR A 647 -19.06 -10.02 29.38
CA THR A 647 -19.86 -10.60 30.47
C THR A 647 -21.02 -11.42 29.88
N PRO A 648 -21.34 -12.60 30.45
CA PRO A 648 -22.35 -13.50 29.89
C PRO A 648 -23.69 -12.78 29.73
N GLU A 649 -24.34 -12.94 28.57
CA GLU A 649 -25.67 -12.40 28.29
C GLU A 649 -26.71 -13.21 29.09
N VAL A 650 -27.36 -12.63 30.11
CA VAL A 650 -28.29 -13.35 30.99
C VAL A 650 -29.73 -13.13 30.54
N VAL A 651 -30.10 -11.89 30.20
CA VAL A 651 -31.48 -11.54 29.85
C VAL A 651 -31.66 -11.44 28.33
N VAL A 652 -32.51 -12.30 27.77
CA VAL A 652 -32.89 -12.30 26.35
C VAL A 652 -34.33 -11.80 26.22
N ALA A 653 -34.55 -10.74 25.45
CA ALA A 653 -35.90 -10.24 25.17
C ALA A 653 -36.36 -10.61 23.76
N VAL A 654 -37.48 -11.34 23.66
CA VAL A 654 -38.16 -11.69 22.41
C VAL A 654 -39.31 -10.70 22.17
N VAL A 655 -39.17 -9.81 21.20
CA VAL A 655 -40.07 -8.66 21.01
C VAL A 655 -40.72 -8.70 19.63
N GLY A 656 -42.05 -8.59 19.60
CA GLY A 656 -42.82 -8.49 18.36
C GLY A 656 -42.73 -7.11 17.72
N LEU A 657 -42.57 -7.06 16.40
CA LEU A 657 -42.61 -5.82 15.61
C LEU A 657 -44.00 -5.56 14.99
N ASP A 658 -44.82 -6.60 14.84
CA ASP A 658 -46.16 -6.51 14.27
C ASP A 658 -47.13 -7.47 14.98
N ASN A 659 -48.44 -7.21 14.88
CA ASN A 659 -49.47 -7.99 15.58
C ASN A 659 -49.56 -9.46 15.12
N ARG A 660 -48.98 -9.83 13.97
CA ARG A 660 -48.95 -11.22 13.49
C ARG A 660 -47.67 -11.95 13.89
N ALA A 661 -46.72 -11.27 14.52
CA ALA A 661 -45.47 -11.85 14.98
C ALA A 661 -45.75 -12.97 16.02
N PRO A 662 -45.29 -14.21 15.81
CA PRO A 662 -45.55 -15.32 16.72
C PRO A 662 -44.57 -15.32 17.91
N VAL A 663 -44.58 -14.24 18.71
CA VAL A 663 -43.63 -13.97 19.80
C VAL A 663 -43.60 -15.10 20.83
N SER A 664 -44.76 -15.52 21.36
CA SER A 664 -44.83 -16.56 22.38
C SER A 664 -44.33 -17.92 21.87
N MET A 665 -44.55 -18.23 20.59
CA MET A 665 -44.03 -19.45 19.97
C MET A 665 -42.50 -19.41 19.89
N VAL A 666 -41.92 -18.31 19.43
CA VAL A 666 -40.47 -18.15 19.35
C VAL A 666 -39.83 -18.21 20.75
N ALA A 667 -40.44 -17.56 21.74
CA ALA A 667 -39.97 -17.60 23.13
C ALA A 667 -40.01 -19.03 23.70
N ALA A 668 -41.12 -19.74 23.54
CA ALA A 668 -41.26 -21.12 24.03
C ALA A 668 -40.27 -22.09 23.36
N GLU A 669 -40.06 -21.97 22.04
CA GLU A 669 -39.07 -22.78 21.31
C GLU A 669 -37.64 -22.44 21.75
N LEU A 670 -37.32 -21.16 22.00
CA LEU A 670 -36.02 -20.77 22.54
C LEU A 670 -35.79 -21.33 23.94
N VAL A 671 -36.78 -21.24 24.84
CA VAL A 671 -36.69 -21.85 26.17
C VAL A 671 -36.45 -23.36 26.03
N THR A 672 -37.25 -24.05 25.22
CA THR A 672 -37.13 -25.49 24.97
C THR A 672 -35.76 -25.87 24.41
N ALA A 673 -35.20 -25.08 23.50
CA ALA A 673 -33.90 -25.34 22.89
C ALA A 673 -32.72 -25.06 23.86
N LEU A 674 -32.88 -24.17 24.84
CA LEU A 674 -31.85 -23.80 25.81
C LEU A 674 -31.87 -24.69 27.07
N SER A 675 -33.04 -25.15 27.51
CA SER A 675 -33.25 -25.96 28.73
C SER A 675 -32.45 -27.27 28.84
N PRO A 676 -32.05 -27.99 27.77
CA PRO A 676 -31.30 -29.23 27.91
C PRO A 676 -29.92 -29.08 28.58
N ARG A 677 -29.37 -27.86 28.64
CA ARG A 677 -28.02 -27.60 29.18
C ARG A 677 -27.92 -26.37 30.08
N LEU A 678 -28.93 -25.51 30.10
CA LEU A 678 -28.96 -24.28 30.90
C LEU A 678 -30.22 -24.26 31.75
N GLN A 679 -30.12 -23.70 32.94
CA GLN A 679 -31.31 -23.27 33.68
C GLN A 679 -31.86 -22.03 33.00
N VAL A 680 -33.08 -22.14 32.50
CA VAL A 680 -33.76 -21.08 31.75
C VAL A 680 -35.08 -20.80 32.42
N LEU A 681 -35.35 -19.53 32.69
CA LEU A 681 -36.62 -19.08 33.25
C LEU A 681 -37.31 -18.13 32.28
N ASP A 682 -38.57 -18.40 32.00
CA ASP A 682 -39.52 -17.42 31.50
C ASP A 682 -40.39 -16.97 32.69
N PRO A 683 -40.11 -15.81 33.29
CA PRO A 683 -40.82 -15.36 34.48
C PRO A 683 -42.16 -14.69 34.15
N GLY A 684 -42.52 -14.59 32.86
CA GLY A 684 -43.62 -13.77 32.40
C GLY A 684 -43.40 -12.28 32.74
N ARG A 685 -44.44 -11.61 33.22
CA ARG A 685 -44.39 -10.18 33.55
C ARG A 685 -43.82 -10.00 34.96
N VAL A 686 -42.72 -9.25 35.05
CA VAL A 686 -42.01 -8.97 36.31
C VAL A 686 -41.65 -7.50 36.44
N ASP A 687 -41.52 -7.02 37.67
CA ASP A 687 -40.89 -5.74 37.96
C ASP A 687 -39.37 -5.87 38.00
N ARG A 688 -38.67 -4.76 38.28
CA ARG A 688 -37.20 -4.69 38.32
C ARG A 688 -36.62 -5.66 39.36
N ASP A 689 -37.21 -5.73 40.55
CA ASP A 689 -36.76 -6.62 41.62
C ASP A 689 -37.02 -8.11 41.30
N GLY A 690 -38.15 -8.40 40.65
CA GLY A 690 -38.47 -9.73 40.13
C GLY A 690 -37.47 -10.19 39.08
N LEU A 691 -37.07 -9.30 38.15
CA LEU A 691 -36.02 -9.60 37.18
C LEU A 691 -34.66 -9.81 37.87
N GLU A 692 -34.30 -8.99 38.86
CA GLU A 692 -33.05 -9.16 39.61
C GLU A 692 -33.01 -10.52 40.33
N ARG A 693 -34.14 -10.98 40.89
CA ARG A 693 -34.26 -12.31 41.49
C ARG A 693 -34.12 -13.42 40.44
N ALA A 694 -34.74 -13.26 39.26
CA ALA A 694 -34.62 -14.22 38.17
C ALA A 694 -33.18 -14.33 37.66
N GLU A 695 -32.49 -13.21 37.44
CA GLU A 695 -31.08 -13.17 37.03
C GLU A 695 -30.14 -13.87 38.02
N ARG A 696 -30.50 -13.94 39.31
CA ARG A 696 -29.73 -14.64 40.36
C ARG A 696 -29.97 -16.15 40.38
N ALA A 697 -31.11 -16.60 39.87
CA ALA A 697 -31.59 -17.97 40.06
C ALA A 697 -31.24 -18.89 38.90
N VAL A 698 -31.03 -18.37 37.70
CA VAL A 698 -30.89 -19.16 36.47
C VAL A 698 -29.78 -18.63 35.55
N ASP A 699 -29.34 -19.44 34.59
CA ASP A 699 -28.33 -19.07 33.61
C ASP A 699 -28.86 -18.08 32.56
N LYS A 700 -30.14 -18.21 32.20
CA LYS A 700 -30.81 -17.37 31.18
C LYS A 700 -32.23 -17.01 31.60
N VAL A 701 -32.59 -15.74 31.43
CA VAL A 701 -33.97 -15.25 31.57
C VAL A 701 -34.49 -14.88 30.19
N VAL A 702 -35.61 -15.47 29.78
CA VAL A 702 -36.28 -15.14 28.51
C VAL A 702 -37.50 -14.28 28.82
N LEU A 703 -37.43 -13.00 28.46
CA LEU A 703 -38.57 -12.09 28.51
C LEU A 703 -39.22 -12.05 27.13
N HIS A 704 -40.54 -11.90 27.07
CA HIS A 704 -41.21 -11.73 25.78
C HIS A 704 -42.34 -10.70 25.84
N ALA A 705 -42.46 -9.92 24.76
CA ALA A 705 -43.47 -8.87 24.64
C ALA A 705 -44.03 -8.81 23.21
N ALA A 706 -45.35 -8.92 23.09
CA ALA A 706 -46.05 -8.61 21.85
C ALA A 706 -46.22 -7.09 21.68
N THR A 707 -46.85 -6.66 20.59
CA THR A 707 -47.05 -5.25 20.24
C THR A 707 -48.19 -4.56 21.00
N ASP A 708 -48.89 -5.28 21.86
CA ASP A 708 -50.10 -4.87 22.58
C ASP A 708 -49.83 -4.01 23.83
N ASP A 709 -48.72 -4.24 24.54
CA ASP A 709 -48.30 -3.47 25.72
C ASP A 709 -46.96 -2.76 25.48
N ALA A 710 -47.04 -1.48 25.09
CA ALA A 710 -45.87 -0.66 24.81
C ALA A 710 -44.96 -0.46 26.04
N ASN A 711 -45.53 -0.34 27.25
CA ASN A 711 -44.76 -0.10 28.47
C ASN A 711 -43.96 -1.36 28.85
N TRP A 712 -44.58 -2.53 28.76
CA TRP A 712 -43.90 -3.80 29.00
C TRP A 712 -42.82 -4.07 27.95
N ARG A 713 -43.12 -3.83 26.68
CA ARG A 713 -42.16 -3.97 25.58
C ARG A 713 -40.93 -3.10 25.78
N ASP A 714 -41.13 -1.84 26.16
CA ASP A 714 -40.03 -0.91 26.41
C ASP A 714 -39.21 -1.33 27.64
N PHE A 715 -39.85 -1.87 28.68
CA PHE A 715 -39.15 -2.49 29.81
C PHE A 715 -38.28 -3.67 29.35
N CYS A 716 -38.83 -4.62 28.59
CA CYS A 716 -38.05 -5.75 28.07
C CYS A 716 -36.84 -5.30 27.24
N LEU A 717 -37.03 -4.31 26.35
CA LEU A 717 -35.95 -3.76 25.52
C LEU A 717 -34.87 -3.07 26.36
N ARG A 718 -35.25 -2.29 27.38
CA ARG A 718 -34.28 -1.61 28.26
C ARG A 718 -33.57 -2.54 29.23
N SER A 719 -34.18 -3.66 29.59
CA SER A 719 -33.60 -4.62 30.54
C SER A 719 -32.80 -5.76 29.90
N ALA A 720 -32.93 -5.98 28.59
CA ALA A 720 -32.26 -7.08 27.89
C ALA A 720 -30.75 -6.85 27.67
N ASP A 721 -29.98 -7.92 27.81
CA ASP A 721 -28.62 -8.03 27.29
C ASP A 721 -28.63 -8.33 25.79
N ARG A 722 -29.61 -9.14 25.34
CA ARG A 722 -29.78 -9.53 23.94
C ARG A 722 -31.23 -9.41 23.50
N VAL A 723 -31.46 -8.77 22.35
CA VAL A 723 -32.80 -8.54 21.78
C VAL A 723 -32.99 -9.44 20.56
N VAL A 724 -34.13 -10.14 20.53
CA VAL A 724 -34.61 -10.95 19.40
C VAL A 724 -35.91 -10.32 18.91
N LEU A 725 -35.86 -9.69 17.74
CA LEU A 725 -37.03 -9.11 17.11
C LEU A 725 -37.74 -10.16 16.26
N VAL A 726 -39.06 -10.27 16.44
CA VAL A 726 -39.89 -11.23 15.71
C VAL A 726 -40.89 -10.48 14.85
N THR A 727 -40.99 -10.86 13.58
CA THR A 727 -41.98 -10.28 12.66
C THR A 727 -42.53 -11.33 11.70
N ALA A 728 -43.79 -11.16 11.32
CA ALA A 728 -44.39 -11.89 10.21
C ALA A 728 -44.42 -11.05 8.92
N ASP A 729 -44.00 -9.79 8.96
CA ASP A 729 -43.86 -8.94 7.79
C ASP A 729 -42.48 -9.13 7.15
N PRO A 730 -42.39 -9.39 5.83
CA PRO A 730 -41.10 -9.46 5.16
C PRO A 730 -40.36 -8.10 5.13
N ALA A 731 -41.07 -6.97 5.17
CA ALA A 731 -40.47 -5.64 5.08
C ALA A 731 -40.25 -5.00 6.47
N PRO A 732 -39.17 -4.22 6.66
CA PRO A 732 -38.97 -3.49 7.91
C PRO A 732 -40.03 -2.40 8.12
N PRO A 733 -40.49 -2.18 9.36
CA PRO A 733 -41.38 -1.07 9.68
C PRO A 733 -40.67 0.27 9.51
N SER A 734 -41.44 1.35 9.31
CA SER A 734 -40.89 2.71 9.13
C SER A 734 -40.11 3.22 10.34
N THR A 735 -40.42 2.71 11.53
CA THR A 735 -39.79 3.08 12.80
C THR A 735 -39.46 1.82 13.59
N LEU A 736 -38.18 1.59 13.85
CA LEU A 736 -37.72 0.51 14.71
C LEU A 736 -37.78 0.94 16.19
N PRO A 737 -38.02 0.00 17.11
CA PRO A 737 -37.98 0.29 18.54
C PRO A 737 -36.56 0.71 19.00
N ALA A 738 -36.47 1.39 20.14
CA ALA A 738 -35.19 1.73 20.75
C ALA A 738 -34.37 0.44 20.99
N ARG A 739 -33.04 0.51 20.80
CA ARG A 739 -32.11 -0.63 20.89
C ARG A 739 -32.35 -1.76 19.86
N ALA A 740 -33.06 -1.50 18.76
CA ALA A 740 -33.18 -2.47 17.67
C ALA A 740 -31.84 -2.74 16.96
N THR A 741 -30.99 -1.73 16.78
CA THR A 741 -29.72 -1.88 16.06
C THR A 741 -28.83 -2.96 16.69
N GLY A 742 -28.46 -3.97 15.90
CA GLY A 742 -27.65 -5.11 16.34
C GLY A 742 -28.44 -6.26 16.97
N ALA A 743 -29.77 -6.21 16.98
CA ALA A 743 -30.63 -7.29 17.46
C ALA A 743 -30.59 -8.52 16.53
N ASP A 744 -30.98 -9.69 17.04
CA ASP A 744 -31.31 -10.83 16.19
C ASP A 744 -32.71 -10.63 15.57
N LEU A 745 -32.91 -11.13 14.35
CA LEU A 745 -34.16 -11.02 13.61
C LEU A 745 -34.73 -12.41 13.32
N VAL A 746 -36.01 -12.61 13.63
CA VAL A 746 -36.77 -13.81 13.32
C VAL A 746 -37.91 -13.45 12.37
N LEU A 747 -37.79 -13.91 11.13
CA LEU A 747 -38.80 -13.78 10.08
C LEU A 747 -39.69 -15.02 10.09
N ALA A 748 -40.91 -14.89 10.62
CA ALA A 748 -41.88 -15.98 10.73
C ALA A 748 -43.04 -15.87 9.71
N GLY A 749 -42.86 -15.03 8.69
CA GLY A 749 -43.83 -14.77 7.62
C GLY A 749 -43.42 -15.36 6.26
N PRO A 750 -44.03 -14.89 5.16
CA PRO A 750 -43.58 -15.19 3.81
C PRO A 750 -42.09 -14.87 3.63
N PRO A 751 -41.36 -15.61 2.76
CA PRO A 751 -39.95 -15.35 2.54
C PRO A 751 -39.74 -13.90 2.06
N ALA A 752 -38.94 -13.13 2.81
CA ALA A 752 -38.55 -11.79 2.41
C ALA A 752 -37.77 -11.84 1.10
N ASP A 753 -38.15 -10.98 0.15
CA ASP A 753 -37.40 -10.81 -1.09
C ASP A 753 -36.05 -10.13 -0.81
N ARG A 754 -35.24 -10.03 -1.87
CA ARG A 754 -33.89 -9.47 -1.77
C ARG A 754 -33.87 -8.02 -1.29
N GLU A 755 -34.82 -7.20 -1.75
CA GLU A 755 -34.84 -5.78 -1.41
C GLU A 755 -35.24 -5.61 0.06
N CYS A 756 -36.23 -6.36 0.53
CA CYS A 756 -36.62 -6.40 1.93
C CYS A 756 -35.47 -6.87 2.84
N ARG A 757 -34.75 -7.93 2.47
CA ARG A 757 -33.58 -8.39 3.25
C ARG A 757 -32.50 -7.32 3.35
N ARG A 758 -32.23 -6.63 2.26
CA ARG A 758 -31.27 -5.52 2.23
C ARG A 758 -31.71 -4.37 3.15
N GLN A 759 -32.99 -4.01 3.14
CA GLN A 759 -33.53 -2.95 4.00
C GLN A 759 -33.45 -3.32 5.48
N TRP A 760 -33.69 -4.59 5.83
CA TRP A 760 -33.44 -5.10 7.19
C TRP A 760 -31.97 -4.98 7.58
N GLU A 761 -31.05 -5.38 6.70
CA GLU A 761 -29.61 -5.29 6.96
C GLU A 761 -29.15 -3.83 7.14
N GLU A 762 -29.68 -2.90 6.35
CA GLU A 762 -29.36 -1.46 6.43
C GLU A 762 -29.94 -0.78 7.68
N SER A 763 -31.15 -1.18 8.11
CA SER A 763 -31.86 -0.55 9.23
C SER A 763 -31.48 -1.16 10.59
N LEU A 764 -31.30 -2.47 10.62
CA LEU A 764 -31.12 -3.24 11.86
C LEU A 764 -29.65 -3.64 12.07
N THR A 765 -28.88 -3.85 11.00
CA THR A 765 -27.55 -4.51 11.06
C THR A 765 -27.59 -5.77 11.96
N PRO A 766 -28.47 -6.73 11.65
CA PRO A 766 -28.81 -7.82 12.56
C PRO A 766 -27.59 -8.66 12.92
N ARG A 767 -27.56 -9.13 14.16
CA ARG A 767 -26.54 -10.10 14.60
C ARG A 767 -26.74 -11.45 13.92
N SER A 768 -27.98 -11.88 13.79
CA SER A 768 -28.40 -13.06 13.03
C SER A 768 -29.80 -12.86 12.46
N VAL A 769 -30.10 -13.54 11.35
CA VAL A 769 -31.43 -13.58 10.75
C VAL A 769 -31.86 -15.05 10.65
N GLN A 770 -32.98 -15.41 11.30
CA GLN A 770 -33.58 -16.73 11.21
C GLN A 770 -34.92 -16.66 10.46
N VAL A 771 -35.10 -17.53 9.48
CA VAL A 771 -36.37 -17.68 8.77
C VAL A 771 -37.08 -18.92 9.31
N VAL A 772 -38.22 -18.73 9.96
CA VAL A 772 -38.95 -19.82 10.61
C VAL A 772 -40.07 -20.31 9.71
N ARG A 773 -39.96 -21.55 9.24
CA ARG A 773 -40.95 -22.20 8.37
C ARG A 773 -41.96 -23.00 9.20
N ALA A 774 -43.19 -23.07 8.71
CA ALA A 774 -44.20 -23.95 9.28
C ALA A 774 -43.70 -25.41 9.26
N GLY A 775 -43.71 -26.07 10.43
CA GLY A 775 -43.29 -27.47 10.58
C GLY A 775 -41.79 -27.70 10.83
N HIS A 776 -40.91 -26.69 10.72
CA HIS A 776 -39.46 -26.82 10.93
C HIS A 776 -38.93 -25.89 12.04
N ARG A 777 -39.81 -25.41 12.92
CA ARG A 777 -39.55 -24.34 13.90
C ARG A 777 -38.31 -24.60 14.76
N THR A 778 -38.22 -25.78 15.36
CA THR A 778 -37.10 -26.14 16.25
C THR A 778 -35.77 -26.21 15.49
N ALA A 779 -35.78 -26.70 14.24
CA ALA A 779 -34.59 -26.76 13.41
C ALA A 779 -34.15 -25.37 12.93
N ASP A 780 -35.10 -24.51 12.55
CA ASP A 780 -34.85 -23.14 12.08
C ASP A 780 -34.38 -22.21 13.21
N LEU A 781 -34.81 -22.45 14.46
CA LEU A 781 -34.39 -21.65 15.64
C LEU A 781 -33.13 -22.21 16.34
N ARG A 782 -32.72 -23.45 16.04
CA ARG A 782 -31.52 -24.07 16.62
C ARG A 782 -30.27 -23.17 16.51
N PRO A 783 -29.93 -22.54 15.37
CA PRO A 783 -28.72 -21.72 15.27
C PRO A 783 -28.76 -20.52 16.23
N LEU A 784 -29.93 -19.86 16.37
CA LEU A 784 -30.10 -18.75 17.29
C LEU A 784 -29.97 -19.21 18.75
N ALA A 785 -30.62 -20.31 19.11
CA ALA A 785 -30.50 -20.89 20.45
C ALA A 785 -29.04 -21.28 20.77
N ALA A 786 -28.33 -21.89 19.82
CA ALA A 786 -26.92 -22.24 19.96
C ALA A 786 -26.04 -20.99 20.18
N ARG A 787 -26.31 -19.87 19.49
CA ARG A 787 -25.58 -18.60 19.70
C ARG A 787 -25.85 -18.01 21.07
N ILE A 788 -27.11 -18.01 21.52
CA ILE A 788 -27.50 -17.51 22.85
C ILE A 788 -26.88 -18.37 23.97
N ALA A 789 -26.78 -19.68 23.74
CA ALA A 789 -26.18 -20.63 24.67
C ALA A 789 -24.64 -20.62 24.71
N GLY A 790 -23.97 -19.87 23.81
CA GLY A 790 -22.52 -19.94 23.70
C GLY A 790 -22.02 -21.28 23.13
N ARG A 791 -22.76 -21.86 22.18
CA ARG A 791 -22.51 -23.20 21.60
C ARG A 791 -22.49 -23.23 20.09
N SER A 792 -22.64 -22.08 19.44
CA SER A 792 -22.59 -21.99 17.99
C SER A 792 -21.15 -22.18 17.52
N VAL A 793 -20.86 -23.31 16.86
CA VAL A 793 -19.50 -23.63 16.43
C VAL A 793 -19.10 -22.69 15.28
N GLY A 794 -17.98 -21.99 15.46
CA GLY A 794 -17.35 -21.18 14.43
C GLY A 794 -16.15 -21.87 13.81
N LEU A 795 -15.99 -21.78 12.49
CA LEU A 795 -14.84 -22.28 11.75
C LEU A 795 -14.17 -21.16 10.97
N VAL A 796 -12.89 -20.94 11.25
CA VAL A 796 -12.08 -19.88 10.64
C VAL A 796 -11.04 -20.51 9.72
N LEU A 797 -11.11 -20.18 8.44
CA LEU A 797 -10.28 -20.78 7.39
C LEU A 797 -9.24 -19.78 6.88
N SER A 798 -7.96 -20.09 7.08
CA SER A 798 -6.86 -19.26 6.60
C SER A 798 -6.68 -19.27 5.08
N GLY A 799 -5.98 -18.26 4.57
CA GLY A 799 -5.46 -18.26 3.20
C GLY A 799 -4.28 -19.22 3.05
N GLY A 800 -3.96 -19.56 1.79
CA GLY A 800 -2.85 -20.50 1.50
C GLY A 800 -2.73 -20.94 0.04
N ALA A 801 -3.47 -20.29 -0.88
CA ALA A 801 -3.57 -20.66 -2.29
C ALA A 801 -3.85 -22.17 -2.47
N ALA A 802 -3.07 -22.93 -3.25
CA ALA A 802 -3.31 -24.36 -3.48
C ALA A 802 -3.26 -25.21 -2.19
N ARG A 803 -2.55 -24.76 -1.14
CA ARG A 803 -2.52 -25.45 0.15
C ARG A 803 -3.85 -25.37 0.88
N ALA A 804 -4.66 -24.35 0.58
CA ALA A 804 -5.97 -24.14 1.21
C ALA A 804 -6.97 -25.26 0.96
N PHE A 805 -6.70 -26.15 0.00
CA PHE A 805 -7.48 -27.35 -0.20
C PHE A 805 -7.44 -28.34 0.97
N ALA A 806 -6.51 -28.20 1.92
CA ALA A 806 -6.57 -28.93 3.17
C ALA A 806 -7.85 -28.65 3.97
N HIS A 807 -8.45 -27.46 3.84
CA HIS A 807 -9.72 -27.13 4.46
C HIS A 807 -10.86 -28.07 4.04
N LEU A 808 -10.81 -28.63 2.83
CA LEU A 808 -11.81 -29.59 2.34
C LEU A 808 -11.79 -30.88 3.17
N GLY A 809 -10.60 -31.38 3.49
CA GLY A 809 -10.44 -32.54 4.35
C GLY A 809 -10.87 -32.27 5.80
N VAL A 810 -10.67 -31.04 6.28
CA VAL A 810 -11.18 -30.63 7.59
C VAL A 810 -12.71 -30.63 7.62
N LEU A 811 -13.36 -30.06 6.61
CA LEU A 811 -14.82 -30.06 6.50
C LEU A 811 -15.38 -31.48 6.46
N GLU A 812 -14.77 -32.37 5.67
CA GLU A 812 -15.19 -33.77 5.54
C GLU A 812 -15.14 -34.51 6.88
N GLU A 813 -14.04 -34.38 7.64
CA GLU A 813 -13.90 -35.07 8.93
C GLU A 813 -14.79 -34.45 10.02
N LEU A 814 -14.99 -33.12 10.02
CA LEU A 814 -15.93 -32.48 10.94
C LEU A 814 -17.36 -32.94 10.69
N GLU A 815 -17.77 -33.04 9.42
CA GLU A 815 -19.09 -33.52 9.03
C GLU A 815 -19.27 -35.01 9.36
N ALA A 816 -18.27 -35.85 9.05
CA ALA A 816 -18.29 -37.28 9.39
C ALA A 816 -18.38 -37.52 10.90
N ALA A 817 -17.83 -36.62 11.71
CA ALA A 817 -17.91 -36.68 13.16
C ALA A 817 -19.18 -36.01 13.75
N GLY A 818 -20.09 -35.50 12.91
CA GLY A 818 -21.34 -34.89 13.32
C GLY A 818 -21.23 -33.47 13.88
N VAL A 819 -20.10 -32.78 13.64
CA VAL A 819 -19.91 -31.39 14.08
C VAL A 819 -20.62 -30.44 13.13
N THR A 820 -21.69 -29.80 13.61
CA THR A 820 -22.41 -28.77 12.85
C THR A 820 -21.74 -27.40 13.05
N VAL A 821 -21.11 -26.88 12.00
CA VAL A 821 -20.56 -25.52 11.98
C VAL A 821 -21.62 -24.53 11.53
N ASP A 822 -21.87 -23.51 12.35
CA ASP A 822 -22.91 -22.49 12.18
C ASP A 822 -22.36 -21.16 11.65
N ARG A 823 -21.08 -20.88 11.91
CA ARG A 823 -20.44 -19.60 11.62
C ARG A 823 -19.12 -19.83 10.92
N TYR A 824 -18.88 -19.11 9.83
CA TYR A 824 -17.70 -19.24 9.00
C TYR A 824 -16.99 -17.92 8.85
N ALA A 825 -15.66 -17.94 8.89
CA ALA A 825 -14.85 -16.82 8.49
C ALA A 825 -13.68 -17.27 7.63
N GLY A 826 -13.21 -16.41 6.73
CA GLY A 826 -12.01 -16.73 5.99
C GLY A 826 -11.39 -15.58 5.22
N THR A 827 -10.24 -15.89 4.65
CA THR A 827 -9.45 -14.98 3.81
C THR A 827 -8.88 -15.73 2.61
N SER A 828 -8.72 -15.03 1.49
CA SER A 828 -8.21 -15.59 0.23
C SER A 828 -8.97 -16.86 -0.17
N MET A 829 -8.26 -17.95 -0.53
CA MET A 829 -8.89 -19.24 -0.85
C MET A 829 -9.71 -19.84 0.32
N GLY A 830 -9.33 -19.56 1.57
CA GLY A 830 -10.12 -19.94 2.74
C GLY A 830 -11.49 -19.26 2.78
N ALA A 831 -11.60 -18.00 2.32
CA ALA A 831 -12.87 -17.29 2.19
C ALA A 831 -13.80 -17.94 1.16
N ILE A 832 -13.28 -18.45 0.04
CA ILE A 832 -14.09 -19.16 -0.97
C ILE A 832 -14.69 -20.43 -0.36
N ILE A 833 -13.87 -21.25 0.30
CA ILE A 833 -14.30 -22.53 0.89
C ILE A 833 -15.30 -22.27 2.02
N ALA A 834 -15.03 -21.28 2.87
CA ALA A 834 -15.94 -20.84 3.93
C ALA A 834 -17.28 -20.32 3.37
N ALA A 835 -17.27 -19.52 2.30
CA ALA A 835 -18.48 -19.03 1.64
C ALA A 835 -19.32 -20.18 1.07
N LEU A 836 -18.69 -21.14 0.39
CA LEU A 836 -19.36 -22.33 -0.15
C LEU A 836 -20.00 -23.16 0.96
N ALA A 837 -19.28 -23.43 2.05
CA ALA A 837 -19.83 -24.15 3.20
C ALA A 837 -20.98 -23.36 3.88
N ALA A 838 -20.88 -22.03 3.90
CA ALA A 838 -21.92 -21.15 4.44
C ALA A 838 -23.21 -21.12 3.60
N THR A 839 -23.16 -21.52 2.31
CA THR A 839 -24.38 -21.75 1.50
C THR A 839 -25.20 -22.95 1.95
N GLY A 840 -24.71 -23.75 2.91
CA GLY A 840 -25.38 -24.94 3.42
C GLY A 840 -25.05 -26.23 2.65
N LYS A 841 -24.07 -26.20 1.75
CA LYS A 841 -23.56 -27.39 1.06
C LYS A 841 -22.80 -28.30 2.02
N ASP A 842 -22.86 -29.61 1.76
CA ASP A 842 -22.02 -30.61 2.41
C ASP A 842 -20.57 -30.53 1.90
N ALA A 843 -19.63 -31.16 2.61
CA ALA A 843 -18.21 -31.13 2.27
C ALA A 843 -17.93 -31.65 0.85
N ALA A 844 -18.67 -32.69 0.42
CA ALA A 844 -18.55 -33.28 -0.91
C ALA A 844 -18.98 -32.31 -2.02
N ALA A 845 -20.09 -31.59 -1.85
CA ALA A 845 -20.51 -30.59 -2.82
C ALA A 845 -19.57 -29.38 -2.81
N VAL A 846 -19.03 -28.96 -1.66
CA VAL A 846 -18.01 -27.91 -1.60
C VAL A 846 -16.78 -28.32 -2.41
N ASP A 847 -16.27 -29.55 -2.22
CA ASP A 847 -15.15 -30.10 -2.98
C ASP A 847 -15.45 -30.11 -4.50
N ALA A 848 -16.61 -30.61 -4.90
CA ALA A 848 -17.00 -30.63 -6.31
C ALA A 848 -17.04 -29.23 -6.96
N HIS A 849 -17.52 -28.20 -6.25
CA HIS A 849 -17.52 -26.83 -6.76
C HIS A 849 -16.10 -26.26 -6.86
N ILE A 850 -15.24 -26.53 -5.87
CA ILE A 850 -13.83 -26.12 -5.92
C ILE A 850 -13.12 -26.78 -7.12
N TYR A 851 -13.34 -28.08 -7.31
CA TYR A 851 -12.74 -28.81 -8.43
C TYR A 851 -13.20 -28.25 -9.78
N GLU A 852 -14.51 -28.10 -10.00
CA GLU A 852 -15.04 -27.65 -11.29
C GLU A 852 -14.63 -26.20 -11.60
N TYR A 853 -14.80 -25.27 -10.65
CA TYR A 853 -14.65 -23.84 -10.91
C TYR A 853 -13.24 -23.29 -10.67
N PHE A 854 -12.40 -23.95 -9.86
CA PHE A 854 -11.06 -23.43 -9.55
C PHE A 854 -9.92 -24.33 -10.05
N ILE A 855 -10.15 -25.63 -10.24
CA ILE A 855 -9.14 -26.56 -10.78
C ILE A 855 -9.35 -26.77 -12.27
N ARG A 856 -10.50 -27.30 -12.67
CA ARG A 856 -10.79 -27.66 -14.06
C ARG A 856 -10.84 -26.45 -14.98
N SER A 857 -11.53 -25.38 -14.56
CA SER A 857 -11.61 -24.14 -15.33
C SER A 857 -10.31 -23.31 -15.29
N ASN A 858 -9.46 -23.56 -14.29
CA ASN A 858 -8.23 -22.83 -13.95
C ASN A 858 -8.34 -21.30 -14.17
N PRO A 859 -9.14 -20.60 -13.33
CA PRO A 859 -9.49 -19.20 -13.55
C PRO A 859 -8.30 -18.25 -13.36
N THR A 860 -7.18 -18.74 -12.82
CA THR A 860 -5.94 -17.97 -12.61
C THR A 860 -5.13 -17.76 -13.89
N ASN A 861 -5.41 -18.52 -14.96
CA ASN A 861 -4.77 -18.40 -16.27
C ASN A 861 -5.34 -17.23 -17.12
N ASP A 862 -5.47 -16.06 -16.50
CA ASP A 862 -5.89 -14.80 -17.15
C ASP A 862 -4.78 -13.76 -16.97
N TYR A 863 -3.63 -14.07 -17.56
CA TYR A 863 -2.42 -13.28 -17.37
C TYR A 863 -2.51 -11.88 -18.00
N THR A 864 -1.85 -10.92 -17.35
CA THR A 864 -1.67 -9.56 -17.86
C THR A 864 -0.24 -9.10 -17.70
N LEU A 865 0.15 -8.15 -18.53
CA LEU A 865 1.42 -7.46 -18.33
C LEU A 865 1.36 -6.69 -16.99
N PRO A 866 2.38 -6.84 -16.11
CA PRO A 866 2.29 -6.41 -14.72
C PRO A 866 2.32 -4.88 -14.61
N SER A 867 1.14 -4.28 -14.53
CA SER A 867 0.97 -2.87 -14.18
C SER A 867 0.45 -2.68 -12.74
N LYS A 868 -0.35 -3.65 -12.27
CA LYS A 868 -0.99 -3.69 -10.95
C LYS A 868 -1.10 -5.11 -10.36
N GLY A 869 -0.93 -6.15 -11.18
CA GLY A 869 -0.93 -7.58 -10.84
C GLY A 869 -0.55 -8.39 -12.09
N LEU A 870 -0.14 -9.65 -11.92
CA LEU A 870 0.19 -10.60 -13.01
C LEU A 870 -1.05 -11.24 -13.66
N ILE A 871 -2.19 -11.25 -12.97
CA ILE A 871 -3.47 -11.83 -13.37
C ILE A 871 -4.52 -10.70 -13.45
N ARG A 872 -5.26 -10.60 -14.56
CA ARG A 872 -6.35 -9.61 -14.72
C ARG A 872 -7.48 -9.82 -13.73
N GLY A 873 -7.71 -11.09 -13.37
CA GLY A 873 -8.74 -11.53 -12.45
C GLY A 873 -10.16 -11.44 -13.01
N ARG A 874 -10.34 -11.30 -14.34
CA ARG A 874 -11.68 -11.33 -14.94
C ARG A 874 -12.25 -12.74 -14.94
N ARG A 875 -11.42 -13.74 -15.25
CA ARG A 875 -11.82 -15.14 -15.16
C ARG A 875 -12.10 -15.56 -13.72
N THR A 876 -11.29 -15.11 -12.75
CA THR A 876 -11.56 -15.34 -11.32
C THR A 876 -12.89 -14.73 -10.88
N LEU A 877 -13.17 -13.48 -11.24
CA LEU A 877 -14.47 -12.86 -10.97
C LEU A 877 -15.62 -13.60 -11.68
N GLY A 878 -15.45 -13.95 -12.95
CA GLY A 878 -16.47 -14.71 -13.69
C GLY A 878 -16.73 -16.11 -13.10
N ALA A 879 -15.70 -16.77 -12.55
CA ALA A 879 -15.86 -18.02 -11.82
C ALA A 879 -16.62 -17.81 -10.51
N LEU A 880 -16.29 -16.76 -9.75
CA LEU A 880 -17.04 -16.38 -8.54
C LEU A 880 -18.51 -16.06 -8.85
N ASP A 881 -18.78 -15.30 -9.91
CA ASP A 881 -20.14 -15.01 -10.38
C ASP A 881 -20.86 -16.28 -10.85
N SER A 882 -20.16 -17.24 -11.45
CA SER A 882 -20.76 -18.51 -11.86
C SER A 882 -21.08 -19.42 -10.68
N VAL A 883 -20.29 -19.35 -9.60
CA VAL A 883 -20.46 -20.16 -8.39
C VAL A 883 -21.52 -19.58 -7.46
N PHE A 884 -21.42 -18.29 -7.16
CA PHE A 884 -22.27 -17.61 -6.18
C PHE A 884 -23.46 -16.88 -6.82
N GLY A 885 -23.42 -16.65 -8.13
CA GLY A 885 -24.48 -15.93 -8.83
C GLY A 885 -24.66 -14.53 -8.25
N GLY A 886 -25.92 -14.12 -8.14
CA GLY A 886 -26.27 -12.87 -7.49
C GLY A 886 -26.29 -12.94 -5.96
N GLN A 887 -26.00 -14.07 -5.30
CA GLN A 887 -26.23 -14.25 -3.85
C GLN A 887 -25.56 -13.15 -3.01
N LEU A 888 -26.25 -12.75 -1.95
CA LEU A 888 -25.72 -11.80 -0.97
C LEU A 888 -25.19 -12.52 0.27
N VAL A 889 -24.22 -11.93 0.96
CA VAL A 889 -23.66 -12.50 2.21
C VAL A 889 -24.76 -12.67 3.27
N GLU A 890 -25.64 -11.68 3.40
CA GLU A 890 -26.78 -11.66 4.31
C GLU A 890 -27.92 -12.63 3.92
N GLU A 891 -27.85 -13.22 2.72
CA GLU A 891 -28.82 -14.24 2.28
C GLU A 891 -28.44 -15.66 2.74
N LEU A 892 -27.19 -15.86 3.19
CA LEU A 892 -26.65 -17.17 3.50
C LEU A 892 -27.33 -17.80 4.73
N PRO A 893 -27.60 -19.12 4.70
CA PRO A 893 -28.21 -19.83 5.83
C PRO A 893 -27.30 -19.94 7.06
N LYS A 894 -25.98 -19.78 6.87
CA LYS A 894 -24.98 -19.78 7.95
C LYS A 894 -24.24 -18.45 7.94
N GLU A 895 -23.78 -18.00 9.11
CA GLU A 895 -23.04 -16.73 9.19
C GLU A 895 -21.72 -16.83 8.41
N PHE A 896 -21.42 -15.82 7.61
CA PHE A 896 -20.16 -15.75 6.86
C PHE A 896 -19.50 -14.38 7.04
N ARG A 897 -18.20 -14.38 7.34
CA ARG A 897 -17.35 -13.19 7.41
C ARG A 897 -16.16 -13.37 6.47
N CYS A 898 -15.90 -12.35 5.66
CA CYS A 898 -14.77 -12.35 4.73
C CYS A 898 -13.83 -11.19 5.05
N VAL A 899 -12.53 -11.44 5.14
CA VAL A 899 -11.54 -10.40 5.44
C VAL A 899 -10.76 -9.99 4.22
N SER A 900 -10.60 -8.67 4.05
CA SER A 900 -9.69 -8.04 3.10
C SER A 900 -8.92 -6.94 3.81
N VAL A 901 -8.01 -6.26 3.13
CA VAL A 901 -7.27 -5.12 3.68
C VAL A 901 -7.58 -3.85 2.88
N ASP A 902 -7.91 -2.77 3.57
CA ASP A 902 -7.87 -1.42 3.00
C ASP A 902 -6.41 -1.02 2.82
N LEU A 903 -5.96 -0.99 1.56
CA LEU A 903 -4.57 -0.73 1.21
C LEU A 903 -4.13 0.70 1.58
N LEU A 904 -5.06 1.66 1.61
CA LEU A 904 -4.74 3.06 1.89
C LEU A 904 -4.75 3.33 3.40
N ALA A 905 -5.76 2.82 4.11
CA ALA A 905 -5.88 2.98 5.56
C ALA A 905 -5.04 1.98 6.37
N ARG A 906 -4.47 0.94 5.72
CA ARG A 906 -3.64 -0.12 6.33
C ARG A 906 -4.35 -0.87 7.46
N ARG A 907 -5.64 -1.14 7.30
CA ARG A 907 -6.47 -1.84 8.29
C ARG A 907 -7.23 -2.99 7.64
N ALA A 908 -7.49 -4.04 8.42
CA ALA A 908 -8.39 -5.11 8.00
C ALA A 908 -9.81 -4.55 7.81
N VAL A 909 -10.51 -5.06 6.80
CA VAL A 909 -11.92 -4.78 6.52
C VAL A 909 -12.67 -6.11 6.55
N VAL A 910 -13.59 -6.20 7.50
CA VAL A 910 -14.49 -7.35 7.66
C VAL A 910 -15.75 -7.11 6.86
N HIS A 911 -15.94 -7.89 5.81
CA HIS A 911 -17.14 -7.85 5.00
C HIS A 911 -18.23 -8.67 5.66
N ARG A 912 -19.37 -8.04 5.85
CA ARG A 912 -20.56 -8.59 6.54
C ARG A 912 -21.79 -8.70 5.65
N ARG A 913 -21.79 -7.96 4.53
CA ARG A 913 -22.94 -7.77 3.64
C ARG A 913 -22.50 -7.50 2.21
N GLY A 914 -23.44 -7.62 1.27
CA GLY A 914 -23.26 -7.31 -0.15
C GLY A 914 -23.06 -8.54 -1.02
N PRO A 915 -22.80 -8.35 -2.33
CA PRO A 915 -22.68 -9.47 -3.27
C PRO A 915 -21.53 -10.38 -2.88
N LEU A 916 -21.84 -11.67 -2.71
CA LEU A 916 -20.89 -12.66 -2.20
C LEU A 916 -19.67 -12.81 -3.11
N ALA A 917 -19.87 -12.77 -4.43
CA ALA A 917 -18.80 -12.81 -5.43
C ALA A 917 -17.85 -11.60 -5.32
N ASP A 918 -18.38 -10.40 -5.09
CA ASP A 918 -17.58 -9.18 -4.94
C ASP A 918 -16.81 -9.17 -3.62
N VAL A 919 -17.46 -9.57 -2.53
CA VAL A 919 -16.87 -9.64 -1.18
C VAL A 919 -15.70 -10.63 -1.14
N VAL A 920 -15.92 -11.86 -1.61
CA VAL A 920 -14.84 -12.87 -1.72
C VAL A 920 -13.80 -12.41 -2.75
N GLY A 921 -14.24 -11.76 -3.83
CA GLY A 921 -13.38 -11.15 -4.84
C GLY A 921 -12.44 -10.07 -4.31
N CYS A 922 -12.82 -9.32 -3.25
CA CYS A 922 -11.94 -8.39 -2.55
C CYS A 922 -10.84 -9.13 -1.79
N SER A 923 -11.16 -10.25 -1.16
CA SER A 923 -10.23 -11.06 -0.37
C SER A 923 -9.23 -11.84 -1.21
N LEU A 924 -9.46 -12.03 -2.51
CA LEU A 924 -8.57 -12.76 -3.43
C LEU A 924 -7.54 -11.85 -4.14
N ARG A 925 -7.46 -10.57 -3.79
CA ARG A 925 -6.60 -9.58 -4.46
C ARG A 925 -5.17 -9.60 -3.94
N VAL A 926 -4.49 -10.75 -4.08
CA VAL A 926 -3.10 -10.92 -3.62
C VAL A 926 -2.23 -9.89 -4.33
N PRO A 927 -1.59 -8.92 -3.63
CA PRO A 927 -0.84 -7.88 -4.30
C PRO A 927 0.30 -8.46 -5.17
N GLY A 928 0.58 -7.82 -6.31
CA GLY A 928 1.56 -8.34 -7.28
C GLY A 928 1.03 -9.48 -8.16
N LEU A 929 0.17 -10.36 -7.63
CA LEU A 929 -0.49 -11.41 -8.42
C LEU A 929 -1.81 -10.92 -9.04
N TYR A 930 -2.67 -10.28 -8.26
CA TYR A 930 -3.91 -9.64 -8.71
C TYR A 930 -3.85 -8.14 -8.50
N ALA A 931 -4.55 -7.38 -9.35
CA ALA A 931 -4.71 -5.95 -9.14
C ALA A 931 -5.65 -5.67 -7.95
N PRO A 932 -5.36 -4.67 -7.09
CA PRO A 932 -6.30 -4.20 -6.08
C PRO A 932 -7.63 -3.80 -6.69
N ILE A 933 -8.73 -4.02 -5.97
CA ILE A 933 -10.09 -3.68 -6.42
C ILE A 933 -10.66 -2.55 -5.55
N VAL A 934 -11.42 -1.65 -6.15
CA VAL A 934 -12.20 -0.67 -5.39
C VAL A 934 -13.59 -1.24 -5.17
N TYR A 935 -14.00 -1.35 -3.92
CA TYR A 935 -15.34 -1.79 -3.51
C TYR A 935 -15.78 -0.91 -2.34
N ASP A 936 -17.04 -0.46 -2.37
CA ASP A 936 -17.61 0.48 -1.38
C ASP A 936 -16.72 1.71 -1.07
N GLY A 937 -16.10 2.29 -2.10
CA GLY A 937 -15.19 3.45 -1.96
C GLY A 937 -13.81 3.15 -1.37
N VAL A 938 -13.54 1.91 -0.97
CA VAL A 938 -12.29 1.45 -0.35
C VAL A 938 -11.44 0.66 -1.34
N LEU A 939 -10.12 0.80 -1.27
CA LEU A 939 -9.18 0.07 -2.14
C LEU A 939 -8.73 -1.23 -1.45
N HIS A 940 -9.31 -2.34 -1.84
CA HIS A 940 -9.11 -3.65 -1.23
C HIS A 940 -7.95 -4.45 -1.85
N VAL A 941 -7.18 -5.10 -0.98
CA VAL A 941 -6.24 -6.19 -1.29
C VAL A 941 -6.53 -7.43 -0.43
N ASP A 942 -5.88 -8.55 -0.75
CA ASP A 942 -6.05 -9.83 -0.04
C ASP A 942 -5.87 -9.69 1.47
N GLY A 943 -6.78 -10.33 2.22
CA GLY A 943 -6.82 -10.26 3.68
C GLY A 943 -5.55 -10.83 4.32
N GLY A 944 -4.96 -11.85 3.70
CA GLY A 944 -3.77 -12.56 4.21
C GLY A 944 -2.50 -11.74 4.27
N VAL A 945 -2.50 -10.50 3.75
CA VAL A 945 -1.40 -9.56 3.93
C VAL A 945 -1.26 -9.08 5.38
N LEU A 946 -2.39 -8.85 6.07
CA LEU A 946 -2.40 -8.43 7.48
C LEU A 946 -2.98 -9.51 8.38
N ASP A 947 -4.07 -10.15 7.96
CA ASP A 947 -4.83 -11.10 8.76
C ASP A 947 -5.17 -12.36 7.94
N ASN A 948 -4.23 -13.30 7.92
CA ASN A 948 -4.35 -14.57 7.21
C ASN A 948 -5.20 -15.60 7.96
N LEU A 949 -5.58 -15.34 9.22
CA LEU A 949 -6.42 -16.20 10.02
C LEU A 949 -7.36 -15.34 10.89
N PRO A 950 -8.49 -14.89 10.34
CA PRO A 950 -9.29 -13.81 10.93
C PRO A 950 -10.20 -14.26 12.09
N VAL A 951 -9.61 -14.79 13.17
CA VAL A 951 -10.35 -15.36 14.31
C VAL A 951 -11.20 -14.32 15.02
N THR A 952 -10.67 -13.10 15.20
CA THR A 952 -11.35 -11.97 15.85
C THR A 952 -12.66 -11.54 15.18
N THR A 953 -12.90 -11.99 13.94
CA THR A 953 -14.09 -11.59 13.19
C THR A 953 -15.35 -12.34 13.61
N LEU A 954 -15.19 -13.48 14.28
CA LEU A 954 -16.28 -14.24 14.89
C LEU A 954 -16.32 -13.99 16.40
N ALA A 955 -17.51 -13.82 16.93
CA ALA A 955 -17.73 -13.55 18.34
C ALA A 955 -17.48 -14.81 19.20
N ARG A 956 -16.44 -14.81 20.04
CA ARG A 956 -16.08 -15.97 20.87
C ARG A 956 -17.15 -16.36 21.89
N HIS A 957 -17.88 -15.39 22.43
CA HIS A 957 -18.92 -15.63 23.44
C HIS A 957 -20.15 -16.37 22.92
N GLU A 958 -20.33 -16.48 21.60
CA GLU A 958 -21.44 -17.22 21.00
C GLU A 958 -21.15 -18.71 20.81
N GLY A 959 -19.91 -19.15 21.05
CA GLY A 959 -19.52 -20.54 21.03
C GLY A 959 -18.12 -20.81 20.51
N PRO A 960 -17.70 -22.09 20.53
CA PRO A 960 -16.32 -22.49 20.30
C PRO A 960 -15.85 -22.09 18.90
N LEU A 961 -14.61 -21.59 18.83
CA LEU A 961 -13.95 -21.18 17.59
C LEU A 961 -12.84 -22.17 17.23
N LEU A 962 -13.05 -22.90 16.14
CA LEU A 962 -12.06 -23.76 15.50
C LEU A 962 -11.34 -22.97 14.42
N ALA A 963 -10.01 -22.98 14.42
CA ALA A 963 -9.20 -22.28 13.44
C ALA A 963 -8.34 -23.25 12.63
N VAL A 964 -8.34 -23.13 11.31
CA VAL A 964 -7.50 -23.96 10.43
C VAL A 964 -6.40 -23.10 9.82
N SER A 965 -5.15 -23.34 10.22
CA SER A 965 -4.00 -22.52 9.86
C SER A 965 -3.10 -23.20 8.83
N ILE A 966 -2.93 -22.57 7.67
CA ILE A 966 -2.20 -23.11 6.52
C ILE A 966 -0.94 -22.28 6.27
N GLY A 967 0.18 -22.76 6.84
CA GLY A 967 1.55 -22.49 6.43
C GLY A 967 2.17 -21.12 6.76
N THR A 968 3.02 -21.10 7.79
CA THR A 968 4.42 -20.61 7.77
C THR A 968 5.12 -21.10 9.06
N GLY A 969 5.80 -22.24 8.98
CA GLY A 969 6.63 -22.77 10.06
C GLY A 969 5.84 -23.51 11.15
N GLN A 970 6.07 -24.82 11.26
CA GLN A 970 5.92 -25.50 12.55
C GLN A 970 6.73 -24.72 13.60
N GLN A 971 6.10 -24.30 14.70
CA GLN A 971 6.81 -24.38 15.97
C GLN A 971 7.22 -25.84 16.10
N ALA A 972 8.54 -26.09 16.11
CA ALA A 972 9.04 -27.39 16.49
C ALA A 972 8.51 -27.67 17.89
N THR A 973 7.60 -28.63 18.00
CA THR A 973 7.29 -29.26 19.29
C THR A 973 8.62 -29.67 19.92
N PRO A 974 8.89 -29.33 21.19
CA PRO A 974 10.05 -29.84 21.90
C PRO A 974 9.76 -31.31 22.22
N ALA A 975 9.98 -32.19 21.24
CA ALA A 975 9.93 -33.63 21.43
C ALA A 975 11.18 -34.25 20.80
N THR A 976 12.00 -34.77 21.72
CA THR A 976 12.96 -35.86 21.60
C THR A 976 12.75 -36.74 20.36
N ASP A 977 13.84 -37.02 19.64
CA ASP A 977 13.96 -37.86 18.44
C ASP A 977 13.67 -37.21 17.09
N ARG A 978 14.67 -36.53 16.51
CA ARG A 978 14.69 -36.18 15.08
C ARG A 978 15.65 -37.05 14.29
N LYS A 979 15.07 -37.78 13.32
CA LYS A 979 15.75 -38.25 12.09
C LYS A 979 16.42 -37.05 11.37
N PRO A 980 17.53 -37.26 10.64
CA PRO A 980 18.27 -36.16 10.01
C PRO A 980 17.38 -35.39 9.03
N ALA A 981 17.24 -34.09 9.28
CA ALA A 981 16.43 -33.18 8.49
C ALA A 981 16.97 -33.06 7.06
N ARG A 982 16.11 -33.28 6.06
CA ARG A 982 16.41 -33.00 4.65
C ARG A 982 16.82 -31.53 4.49
N SER A 983 17.80 -31.29 3.63
CA SER A 983 18.24 -29.93 3.26
C SER A 983 17.04 -29.09 2.78
N PRO A 984 16.85 -27.86 3.30
CA PRO A 984 15.74 -27.01 2.91
C PRO A 984 15.80 -26.69 1.41
N ARG A 985 14.70 -26.96 0.68
CA ARG A 985 14.58 -26.60 -0.73
C ARG A 985 14.40 -25.08 -0.85
N VAL A 986 15.21 -24.43 -1.69
CA VAL A 986 15.05 -23.01 -2.01
C VAL A 986 13.72 -22.83 -2.76
N PRO A 987 12.76 -22.04 -2.24
CA PRO A 987 11.49 -21.79 -2.93
C PRO A 987 11.71 -21.04 -4.24
N ASN A 988 10.77 -21.17 -5.18
CA ASN A 988 10.80 -20.36 -6.40
C ASN A 988 10.52 -18.87 -6.08
N VAL A 989 10.72 -17.98 -7.05
CA VAL A 989 10.57 -16.52 -6.87
C VAL A 989 9.16 -16.13 -6.42
N VAL A 990 8.13 -16.79 -6.95
CA VAL A 990 6.72 -16.50 -6.61
C VAL A 990 6.43 -16.93 -5.18
N ASP A 991 6.86 -18.13 -4.77
CA ASP A 991 6.72 -18.64 -3.41
C ASP A 991 7.52 -17.79 -2.41
N THR A 992 8.69 -17.29 -2.81
CA THR A 992 9.50 -16.38 -1.99
C THR A 992 8.78 -15.06 -1.79
N LEU A 993 8.26 -14.43 -2.85
CA LEU A 993 7.50 -13.19 -2.76
C LEU A 993 6.24 -13.35 -1.89
N MET A 994 5.48 -14.42 -2.09
CA MET A 994 4.28 -14.71 -1.29
C MET A 994 4.64 -14.84 0.20
N ARG A 995 5.68 -15.62 0.51
CA ARG A 995 6.17 -15.76 1.89
C ARG A 995 6.62 -14.43 2.47
N THR A 996 7.37 -13.61 1.72
CA THR A 996 7.83 -12.28 2.17
C THR A 996 6.67 -11.33 2.41
N MET A 997 5.65 -11.36 1.57
CA MET A 997 4.47 -10.50 1.71
C MET A 997 3.58 -10.87 2.89
N THR A 998 3.47 -12.16 3.21
CA THR A 998 2.68 -12.64 4.34
C THR A 998 3.48 -12.72 5.65
N ILE A 999 4.74 -12.26 5.70
CA ILE A 999 5.56 -12.30 6.94
C ILE A 999 4.87 -11.56 8.08
N GLY A 1000 4.32 -10.37 7.82
CA GLY A 1000 3.66 -9.58 8.85
C GLY A 1000 2.47 -10.32 9.48
N SER A 1001 1.65 -10.97 8.64
CA SER A 1001 0.54 -11.78 9.11
C SER A 1001 1.00 -13.09 9.78
N ALA A 1002 2.02 -13.74 9.24
CA ALA A 1002 2.62 -14.95 9.80
C ALA A 1002 3.15 -14.74 11.23
N MET A 1003 3.81 -13.60 11.47
CA MET A 1003 4.28 -13.23 12.81
C MET A 1003 3.15 -12.89 13.78
N ALA A 1004 2.02 -12.35 13.28
CA ALA A 1004 0.83 -12.08 14.10
C ALA A 1004 -0.02 -13.34 14.36
N THR A 1005 0.08 -14.36 13.50
CA THR A 1005 -0.75 -15.58 13.58
C THR A 1005 -0.54 -16.34 14.89
N SER A 1006 0.65 -16.32 15.50
CA SER A 1006 0.90 -16.99 16.79
C SER A 1006 0.05 -16.39 17.92
N THR A 1007 -0.11 -15.07 17.96
CA THR A 1007 -0.92 -14.38 18.98
C THR A 1007 -2.41 -14.47 18.69
N VAL A 1008 -2.79 -14.65 17.42
CA VAL A 1008 -4.19 -14.83 16.99
C VAL A 1008 -4.68 -16.27 17.22
N LEU A 1009 -3.78 -17.26 17.16
CA LEU A 1009 -4.12 -18.65 17.48
C LEU A 1009 -4.52 -18.84 18.95
N GLU A 1010 -3.98 -18.02 19.87
CA GLU A 1010 -4.39 -17.99 21.28
C GLU A 1010 -5.86 -17.55 21.47
N GLN A 1011 -6.46 -16.93 20.45
CA GLN A 1011 -7.86 -16.49 20.49
C GLN A 1011 -8.84 -17.54 19.98
N ALA A 1012 -8.35 -18.59 19.31
CA ALA A 1012 -9.14 -19.75 18.95
C ALA A 1012 -9.16 -20.75 20.12
N ASP A 1013 -10.27 -21.45 20.31
CA ASP A 1013 -10.36 -22.49 21.33
C ASP A 1013 -9.59 -23.75 20.92
N LEU A 1014 -9.44 -23.97 19.61
CA LEU A 1014 -8.59 -25.02 19.06
C LEU A 1014 -8.09 -24.65 17.66
N ALA A 1015 -6.83 -24.99 17.38
CA ALA A 1015 -6.21 -24.81 16.08
C ALA A 1015 -5.86 -26.14 15.41
N ILE A 1016 -6.22 -26.29 14.14
CA ILE A 1016 -5.89 -27.43 13.29
C ILE A 1016 -4.77 -27.01 12.34
N HIS A 1017 -3.71 -27.82 12.28
CA HIS A 1017 -2.49 -27.53 11.51
C HIS A 1017 -2.19 -28.61 10.46
N PRO A 1018 -2.84 -28.57 9.29
CA PRO A 1018 -2.53 -29.50 8.20
C PRO A 1018 -1.09 -29.36 7.69
N ASP A 1019 -0.34 -30.47 7.59
CA ASP A 1019 1.01 -30.45 7.00
C ASP A 1019 0.94 -30.38 5.47
N THR A 1020 1.00 -29.15 4.96
CA THR A 1020 1.04 -28.83 3.52
C THR A 1020 2.41 -28.31 3.08
N SER A 1021 3.45 -28.52 3.90
CA SER A 1021 4.79 -27.96 3.68
C SER A 1021 5.43 -28.38 2.35
N SER A 1022 5.07 -29.57 1.86
CA SER A 1022 5.55 -30.18 0.62
C SER A 1022 4.88 -29.66 -0.66
N ILE A 1023 3.79 -28.88 -0.54
CA ILE A 1023 2.97 -28.39 -1.66
C ILE A 1023 3.34 -26.94 -1.96
N GLY A 1024 3.58 -26.57 -3.22
CA GLY A 1024 3.80 -25.18 -3.65
C GLY A 1024 2.51 -24.34 -3.63
N PHE A 1025 2.61 -23.00 -3.55
CA PHE A 1025 1.41 -22.15 -3.46
C PHE A 1025 0.52 -22.19 -4.71
N LEU A 1026 1.09 -22.50 -5.89
CA LEU A 1026 0.36 -22.56 -7.16
C LEU A 1026 0.24 -23.98 -7.73
N GLU A 1027 0.50 -25.02 -6.94
CA GLU A 1027 0.42 -26.42 -7.36
C GLU A 1027 -1.02 -26.98 -7.25
N TRP A 1028 -1.97 -26.36 -7.97
CA TRP A 1028 -3.40 -26.70 -7.91
C TRP A 1028 -3.73 -28.17 -8.19
N HIS A 1029 -2.87 -28.88 -8.93
CA HIS A 1029 -3.01 -30.30 -9.23
C HIS A 1029 -2.81 -31.22 -8.01
N GLN A 1030 -2.28 -30.71 -6.90
CA GLN A 1030 -2.06 -31.49 -5.66
C GLN A 1030 -3.24 -31.39 -4.67
N ILE A 1031 -4.46 -31.10 -5.15
CA ILE A 1031 -5.66 -31.02 -4.30
C ILE A 1031 -5.83 -32.25 -3.41
N ASP A 1032 -5.68 -33.46 -3.95
CA ASP A 1032 -5.90 -34.69 -3.18
C ASP A 1032 -4.92 -34.82 -2.00
N ARG A 1033 -3.65 -34.41 -2.21
CA ARG A 1033 -2.64 -34.42 -1.14
C ARG A 1033 -2.93 -33.38 -0.07
N ALA A 1034 -3.32 -32.18 -0.48
CA ALA A 1034 -3.69 -31.13 0.47
C ALA A 1034 -4.91 -31.55 1.29
N ARG A 1035 -5.96 -32.08 0.63
CA ARG A 1035 -7.17 -32.61 1.26
C ARG A 1035 -6.84 -33.72 2.27
N GLU A 1036 -6.00 -34.68 1.90
CA GLU A 1036 -5.60 -35.76 2.81
C GLU A 1036 -4.81 -35.24 4.02
N ALA A 1037 -3.94 -34.24 3.85
CA ALA A 1037 -3.26 -33.60 4.98
C ALA A 1037 -4.24 -32.93 5.94
N GLY A 1038 -5.33 -32.36 5.42
CA GLY A 1038 -6.45 -31.84 6.21
C GLY A 1038 -7.16 -32.93 7.01
N ARG A 1039 -7.50 -34.05 6.38
CA ARG A 1039 -8.15 -35.20 7.04
C ARG A 1039 -7.30 -35.73 8.19
N ILE A 1040 -6.00 -35.95 7.95
CA ILE A 1040 -5.06 -36.45 8.96
C ILE A 1040 -5.02 -35.51 10.17
N ALA A 1041 -4.82 -34.21 9.94
CA ALA A 1041 -4.73 -33.24 11.01
C ALA A 1041 -6.03 -33.12 11.81
N THR A 1042 -7.20 -33.19 11.16
CA THR A 1042 -8.48 -33.16 11.86
C THR A 1042 -8.73 -34.43 12.67
N ARG A 1043 -8.35 -35.61 12.17
CA ARG A 1043 -8.44 -36.86 12.94
C ARG A 1043 -7.58 -36.83 14.19
N GLU A 1044 -6.37 -36.30 14.09
CA GLU A 1044 -5.47 -36.12 15.24
C GLU A 1044 -6.07 -35.14 16.26
N ALA A 1045 -6.70 -34.06 15.80
CA ALA A 1045 -7.34 -33.06 16.66
C ALA A 1045 -8.74 -33.46 17.16
N LEU A 1046 -9.36 -34.50 16.59
CA LEU A 1046 -10.78 -34.84 16.81
C LEU A 1046 -11.16 -35.01 18.29
N PRO A 1047 -10.34 -35.67 19.15
CA PRO A 1047 -10.66 -35.78 20.58
C PRO A 1047 -10.69 -34.43 21.30
N GLN A 1048 -9.90 -33.45 20.85
CA GLN A 1048 -9.89 -32.09 21.40
C GLN A 1048 -11.06 -31.28 20.83
N ILE A 1049 -11.35 -31.43 19.52
CA ILE A 1049 -12.51 -30.83 18.86
C ILE A 1049 -13.80 -31.23 19.61
N MET A 1050 -13.97 -32.52 19.88
CA MET A 1050 -15.16 -33.02 20.57
C MET A 1050 -15.28 -32.48 21.99
N ARG A 1051 -14.18 -32.41 22.75
CA ARG A 1051 -14.18 -31.79 24.09
C ARG A 1051 -14.64 -30.34 24.05
N VAL A 1052 -14.09 -29.55 23.12
CA VAL A 1052 -14.42 -28.13 22.96
C VAL A 1052 -15.88 -27.94 22.52
N VAL A 1053 -16.36 -28.75 21.57
CA VAL A 1053 -17.74 -28.67 21.05
C VAL A 1053 -18.77 -29.16 22.10
N GLN A 1054 -18.44 -30.20 22.85
CA GLN A 1054 -19.27 -30.73 23.94
C GLN A 1054 -19.18 -29.88 25.21
N GLY A 1055 -18.20 -28.97 25.30
CA GLY A 1055 -18.03 -27.99 26.38
C GLY A 1055 -17.46 -28.61 27.66
N GLU A 1056 -16.60 -29.61 27.53
CA GLU A 1056 -15.75 -30.08 28.60
C GLU A 1056 -14.52 -29.17 28.66
N SER A 1057 -14.37 -28.43 29.75
CA SER A 1057 -13.32 -27.42 29.96
C SER A 1057 -11.92 -28.01 29.72
N ALA A 1058 -11.06 -27.32 28.97
CA ALA A 1058 -9.67 -27.72 28.69
C ALA A 1058 -8.69 -27.59 29.89
N HIS A 1059 -9.20 -27.62 31.12
CA HIS A 1059 -8.44 -27.51 32.38
C HIS A 1059 -8.74 -28.68 33.32
N ALA A 1060 -8.63 -29.90 32.79
CA ALA A 1060 -8.46 -31.12 33.59
C ALA A 1060 -7.08 -31.73 33.29
#